data_AF-A0A938VB05-F1
#
_entry.id   AF-A0A938VB05-F1
#
_cell.length_a   1.000
_cell.length_b   1.000
_cell.length_c   1.000
_cell.angle_alpha   90.00
_cell.angle_beta   90.00
_cell.angle_gamma   90.00
#
_symmetry.space_group_name_H-M   'P 1'
#
loop_
_entity.id
_entity.type
_entity.pdbx_description
1 polymer ?
#
loop_
_entity_poly.entity_id
_entity_poly.type
_entity_poly.pdbx_seq_one_letter_code
_entity_poly.pdbx_strand_id
1 'polypeptide(L)'
;MSISRHVIIGLALVAMVLAGWARGDRIEISEFKRDEAQMVLLARDVIALRALPVRGIETSVPGLANGPLAIYLTAIPTALSPDPTLATGFVAIVNLLAVALAARVAWLIFGTEAALATAILYGAGSWATIFSRKIWANEYMPLFVSLACLGFVQFVRSGHQTWLLVGWVSLAALPNLHPSGFSFLPVGLVPFICRPQALRKPATYVSIALAAATVLPYALIELARDGGIRALMASSNWGTASVWPALRLAGNLIGASGYVTHAPPTSEELVGLPSTREADVILVALCLVGVLLSLRRAVAPGPSGSRAEPFVFAAFVAIPLGLAAVSGRATVIHYLIPTLPILFIAVGAGAGTIAGGYGNWPITRHIARVVALLLCLSLVGVQVVHRERYLGAVGERGGALDFGVPLLFQQGAVQLAQTYGAPDTLLINGAGRHGLDDLPWIWRALWPSAGRVLSAGITTALPLPLGRTIVVVGPATSAAMRFELARVGDKLDETDPFPGIDGHYEYWQIVATDYRRVAPVAKFADGFDLLGHNVETGMTGRLKIITVWRARERISGLYSMFFHLRDAGGRPLAGVDPYDVVGDDLRQGDGLLVWAEFDVPPGLDPASLGLSLGIYRPATGDRLSTLDASDRSLVDSFAIGTLPLD
;
A
#
# COMPACT_ATOMS: atom_id res chain seq x y z
N MET A 1 3.88 36.86 33.42
CA MET A 1 4.70 35.73 33.91
C MET A 1 5.16 34.89 32.72
N SER A 2 6.46 34.61 32.63
CA SER A 2 6.99 33.63 31.67
C SER A 2 6.65 32.23 32.18
N ILE A 3 6.15 31.34 31.31
CA ILE A 3 5.96 29.93 31.67
C ILE A 3 7.34 29.35 31.96
N SER A 4 7.49 28.61 33.07
CA SER A 4 8.79 28.06 33.43
C SER A 4 9.27 27.08 32.34
N ARG A 5 10.59 27.02 32.13
CA ARG A 5 11.20 26.09 31.16
C ARG A 5 10.78 24.64 31.43
N HIS A 6 10.66 24.26 32.70
CA HIS A 6 10.23 22.92 33.11
C HIS A 6 8.79 22.61 32.68
N VAL A 7 7.86 23.58 32.79
CA VAL A 7 6.48 23.39 32.32
C VAL A 7 6.42 23.22 30.80
N ILE A 8 7.19 24.01 30.04
CA ILE A 8 7.27 23.86 28.58
C ILE A 8 7.78 22.47 28.19
N ILE A 9 8.84 22.00 28.84
CA ILE A 9 9.39 20.66 28.62
C ILE A 9 8.34 19.60 28.96
N GLY A 10 7.66 19.72 30.11
CA GLY A 10 6.60 18.81 30.51
C GLY A 10 5.47 18.73 29.48
N LEU A 11 4.98 19.88 28.99
CA LEU A 11 3.93 19.93 27.96
C LEU A 11 4.40 19.32 26.63
N ALA A 12 5.65 19.58 26.23
CA ALA A 12 6.22 18.95 25.04
C ALA A 12 6.32 17.43 25.18
N LEU A 13 6.74 16.92 26.36
CA LEU A 13 6.77 15.48 26.62
C LEU A 13 5.37 14.86 26.58
N VAL A 14 4.37 15.50 27.18
CA VAL A 14 2.97 15.06 27.11
C VAL A 14 2.49 15.01 25.66
N ALA A 15 2.81 16.03 24.84
CA ALA A 15 2.48 16.04 23.42
C ALA A 15 3.14 14.88 22.66
N MET A 16 4.41 14.56 22.97
CA MET A 16 5.13 13.43 22.36
C MET A 16 4.58 12.07 22.81
N VAL A 17 4.18 11.94 24.07
CA VAL A 17 3.51 10.72 24.58
C VAL A 17 2.16 10.54 23.89
N LEU A 18 1.36 11.60 23.77
CA LEU A 18 0.10 11.57 23.02
C LEU A 18 0.33 11.15 21.56
N ALA A 19 1.33 11.74 20.91
CA ALA A 19 1.68 11.42 19.53
C ALA A 19 2.16 9.97 19.36
N GLY A 20 2.93 9.45 20.32
CA GLY A 20 3.39 8.06 20.34
C GLY A 20 2.24 7.09 20.59
N TRP A 21 1.38 7.37 21.58
CA TRP A 21 0.18 6.59 21.86
C TRP A 21 -0.76 6.54 20.66
N ALA A 22 -1.06 7.69 20.04
CA ALA A 22 -1.98 7.77 18.91
C ALA A 22 -1.55 6.85 17.76
N ARG A 23 -0.24 6.71 17.55
CA ARG A 23 0.34 5.92 16.45
C ARG A 23 0.64 4.48 16.84
N GLY A 24 1.05 4.22 18.07
CA GLY A 24 1.54 2.91 18.53
C GLY A 24 0.54 2.03 19.27
N ASP A 25 -0.54 2.58 19.83
CA ASP A 25 -1.55 1.77 20.53
C ASP A 25 -2.28 0.82 19.55
N ARG A 26 -2.44 -0.45 19.95
CA ARG A 26 -2.97 -1.56 19.12
C ARG A 26 -2.38 -1.57 17.71
N ILE A 27 -1.06 -1.56 17.58
CA ILE A 27 -0.39 -1.46 16.27
C ILE A 27 -0.70 -2.66 15.36
N GLU A 28 -1.04 -3.81 15.95
CA GLU A 28 -1.42 -5.06 15.30
C GLU A 28 -2.73 -4.97 14.49
N ILE A 29 -3.60 -3.99 14.76
CA ILE A 29 -4.78 -3.70 13.91
C ILE A 29 -4.46 -2.68 12.80
N SER A 30 -3.24 -2.70 12.27
CA SER A 30 -2.85 -1.89 11.11
C SER A 30 -3.38 -2.47 9.79
N GLU A 31 -3.52 -1.60 8.80
CA GLU A 31 -3.79 -2.02 7.42
C GLU A 31 -2.57 -2.77 6.89
N PHE A 32 -2.80 -3.96 6.32
CA PHE A 32 -1.75 -4.77 5.72
C PHE A 32 -2.29 -5.49 4.49
N LYS A 33 -2.02 -4.92 3.32
CA LYS A 33 -2.48 -5.35 2.01
C LYS A 33 -1.28 -5.72 1.15
N ARG A 34 -1.50 -5.83 -0.16
CA ARG A 34 -0.46 -6.13 -1.14
C ARG A 34 0.73 -5.18 -1.08
N ASP A 35 0.49 -3.86 -1.02
CA ASP A 35 1.56 -2.86 -1.06
C ASP A 35 2.52 -3.03 0.14
N GLU A 36 1.98 -3.22 1.34
CA GLU A 36 2.75 -3.44 2.57
C GLU A 36 3.54 -4.74 2.48
N ALA A 37 2.87 -5.81 2.04
CA ALA A 37 3.48 -7.12 1.88
C ALA A 37 4.61 -7.11 0.85
N GLN A 38 4.43 -6.44 -0.29
CA GLN A 38 5.45 -6.26 -1.31
C GLN A 38 6.65 -5.47 -0.78
N MET A 39 6.43 -4.42 0.00
CA MET A 39 7.51 -3.66 0.62
C MET A 39 8.35 -4.53 1.57
N VAL A 40 7.70 -5.35 2.41
CA VAL A 40 8.37 -6.29 3.32
C VAL A 40 9.15 -7.36 2.56
N LEU A 41 8.59 -7.90 1.47
CA LEU A 41 9.27 -8.92 0.65
C LEU A 41 10.51 -8.35 -0.05
N LEU A 42 10.40 -7.16 -0.67
CA LEU A 42 11.55 -6.48 -1.27
C LEU A 42 12.63 -6.13 -0.23
N ALA A 43 12.21 -5.72 0.96
CA ALA A 43 13.12 -5.46 2.07
C ALA A 43 13.88 -6.72 2.51
N ARG A 44 13.21 -7.89 2.53
CA ARG A 44 13.86 -9.18 2.81
C ARG A 44 14.86 -9.58 1.73
N ASP A 45 14.57 -9.32 0.46
CA ASP A 45 15.53 -9.58 -0.62
C ASP A 45 16.78 -8.71 -0.50
N VAL A 46 16.65 -7.47 -0.02
CA VAL A 46 17.80 -6.61 0.33
C VAL A 46 18.60 -7.22 1.49
N ILE A 47 17.94 -7.64 2.58
CA ILE A 47 18.59 -8.22 3.76
C ILE A 47 19.33 -9.52 3.40
N ALA A 48 18.72 -10.35 2.57
CA ALA A 48 19.29 -11.60 2.08
C ALA A 48 20.33 -11.40 0.95
N LEU A 49 20.64 -10.15 0.59
CA LEU A 49 21.55 -9.79 -0.51
C LEU A 49 21.17 -10.42 -1.86
N ARG A 50 19.88 -10.71 -2.06
CA ARG A 50 19.34 -11.28 -3.31
C ARG A 50 19.08 -10.20 -4.36
N ALA A 51 18.86 -8.96 -3.93
CA ALA A 51 18.62 -7.83 -4.81
C ALA A 51 19.16 -6.51 -4.24
N LEU A 52 19.49 -5.59 -5.15
CA LEU A 52 19.72 -4.18 -4.85
C LEU A 52 18.69 -3.35 -5.62
N PRO A 53 17.47 -3.18 -5.08
CA PRO A 53 16.39 -2.50 -5.79
C PRO A 53 16.77 -1.07 -6.16
N VAL A 54 16.61 -0.74 -7.44
CA VAL A 54 16.75 0.62 -7.98
C VAL A 54 15.40 1.31 -8.20
N ARG A 55 14.29 0.56 -7.97
CA ARG A 55 12.90 1.02 -8.00
C ARG A 55 12.16 0.42 -6.80
N GLY A 56 11.11 1.11 -6.37
CA GLY A 56 10.13 0.68 -5.39
C GLY A 56 9.00 -0.15 -5.99
N ILE A 57 7.93 -0.33 -5.21
CA ILE A 57 6.65 -0.87 -5.70
C ILE A 57 6.03 0.07 -6.75
N GLU A 58 5.17 -0.46 -7.62
CA GLU A 58 4.46 0.33 -8.63
C GLU A 58 3.52 1.35 -7.98
N THR A 59 3.31 2.50 -8.64
CA THR A 59 2.35 3.52 -8.19
C THR A 59 0.97 3.27 -8.79
N SER A 60 -0.02 4.05 -8.36
CA SER A 60 -1.34 4.08 -9.02
C SER A 60 -1.30 4.60 -10.46
N VAL A 61 -0.15 5.10 -10.93
CA VAL A 61 0.06 5.45 -12.34
C VAL A 61 0.74 4.26 -13.04
N PRO A 62 0.06 3.57 -13.97
CA PRO A 62 0.60 2.39 -14.62
C PRO A 62 1.96 2.66 -15.29
N GLY A 63 2.95 1.82 -14.99
CA GLY A 63 4.30 1.92 -15.57
C GLY A 63 5.24 2.89 -14.85
N LEU A 64 4.78 3.56 -13.79
CA LEU A 64 5.59 4.40 -12.92
C LEU A 64 5.72 3.74 -11.54
N ALA A 65 6.95 3.49 -11.10
CA ALA A 65 7.23 2.95 -9.78
C ALA A 65 7.73 4.02 -8.81
N ASN A 66 7.61 3.73 -7.52
CA ASN A 66 8.26 4.48 -6.47
C ASN A 66 9.79 4.44 -6.59
N GLY A 67 10.47 5.35 -5.90
CA GLY A 67 11.91 5.21 -5.70
C GLY A 67 12.23 4.12 -4.68
N PRO A 68 13.50 3.70 -4.57
CA PRO A 68 13.87 2.54 -3.76
C PRO A 68 14.05 2.84 -2.27
N LEU A 69 14.06 4.10 -1.82
CA LEU A 69 14.42 4.47 -0.45
C LEU A 69 13.48 3.86 0.60
N ALA A 70 12.19 3.74 0.28
CA ALA A 70 11.21 3.13 1.19
C ALA A 70 11.53 1.66 1.49
N ILE A 71 12.06 0.92 0.51
CA ILE A 71 12.48 -0.48 0.69
C ILE A 71 13.65 -0.53 1.68
N TYR A 72 14.67 0.30 1.48
CA TYR A 72 15.86 0.34 2.35
C TYR A 72 15.51 0.75 3.78
N LEU A 73 14.58 1.70 3.96
CA LEU A 73 14.10 2.08 5.30
C LEU A 73 13.31 0.94 5.96
N THR A 74 12.48 0.22 5.19
CA THR A 74 11.69 -0.93 5.68
C THR A 74 12.60 -2.14 5.98
N ALA A 75 13.75 -2.27 5.31
CA ALA A 75 14.74 -3.30 5.60
C ALA A 75 15.35 -3.19 7.00
N ILE A 76 15.39 -1.99 7.60
CA ILE A 76 15.92 -1.79 8.96
C ILE A 76 15.11 -2.58 10.01
N PRO A 77 13.79 -2.36 10.18
CA PRO A 77 13.01 -3.15 11.14
C PRO A 77 12.85 -4.61 10.71
N THR A 78 12.77 -4.89 9.40
CA THR A 78 12.62 -6.26 8.88
C THR A 78 13.86 -7.12 9.16
N ALA A 79 15.05 -6.52 9.27
CA ALA A 79 16.27 -7.21 9.68
C ALA A 79 16.26 -7.61 11.16
N LEU A 80 15.47 -6.92 12.00
CA LEU A 80 15.34 -7.19 13.43
C LEU A 80 14.26 -8.23 13.72
N SER A 81 13.16 -8.23 12.96
CA SER A 81 12.08 -9.21 13.09
C SER A 81 11.42 -9.47 11.73
N PRO A 82 11.07 -10.73 11.42
CA PRO A 82 10.24 -11.04 10.26
C PRO A 82 8.78 -10.56 10.42
N ASP A 83 8.34 -10.26 11.65
CA ASP A 83 6.99 -9.77 11.95
C ASP A 83 6.78 -8.33 11.42
N PRO A 84 5.86 -8.12 10.45
CA PRO A 84 5.59 -6.78 9.91
C PRO A 84 5.07 -5.77 10.93
N THR A 85 4.54 -6.22 12.07
CA THR A 85 4.11 -5.33 13.15
C THR A 85 5.26 -4.43 13.62
N LEU A 86 6.49 -4.95 13.66
CA LEU A 86 7.68 -4.15 13.99
C LEU A 86 7.99 -3.10 12.91
N ALA A 87 7.81 -3.44 11.64
CA ALA A 87 7.99 -2.50 10.53
C ALA A 87 6.94 -1.38 10.55
N THR A 88 5.67 -1.69 10.85
CA THR A 88 4.63 -0.67 11.09
C THR A 88 4.98 0.22 12.29
N GLY A 89 5.46 -0.37 13.39
CA GLY A 89 5.93 0.39 14.56
C GLY A 89 7.11 1.32 14.24
N PHE A 90 8.02 0.91 13.36
CA PHE A 90 9.10 1.76 12.88
C PHE A 90 8.58 2.98 12.09
N VAL A 91 7.58 2.81 11.23
CA VAL A 91 6.92 3.93 10.54
C VAL A 91 6.27 4.91 11.54
N ALA A 92 5.66 4.39 12.61
CA ALA A 92 5.10 5.21 13.67
C ALA A 92 6.19 6.05 14.38
N ILE A 93 7.37 5.47 14.64
CA ILE A 93 8.53 6.18 15.22
C ILE A 93 9.06 7.25 14.25
N VAL A 94 9.19 6.93 12.97
CA VAL A 94 9.60 7.91 11.93
C VAL A 94 8.67 9.11 11.91
N ASN A 95 7.37 8.89 11.99
CA ASN A 95 6.37 9.96 12.02
C ASN A 95 6.35 10.71 13.36
N LEU A 96 6.66 10.05 14.47
CA LEU A 96 6.87 10.71 15.76
C LEU A 96 8.05 11.71 15.69
N LEU A 97 9.13 11.34 15.01
CA LEU A 97 10.26 12.25 14.75
C LEU A 97 9.83 13.43 13.86
N ALA A 98 8.97 13.20 12.86
CA ALA A 98 8.41 14.27 12.04
C ALA A 98 7.63 15.30 12.88
N VAL A 99 6.82 14.85 13.86
CA VAL A 99 6.12 15.74 14.81
C VAL A 99 7.10 16.61 15.60
N ALA A 100 8.15 16.00 16.16
CA ALA A 100 9.16 16.72 16.95
C ALA A 100 9.92 17.77 16.10
N LEU A 101 10.30 17.40 14.87
CA LEU A 101 10.98 18.31 13.96
C LEU A 101 10.06 19.43 13.47
N ALA A 102 8.80 19.14 13.19
CA ALA A 102 7.81 20.15 12.85
C ALA A 102 7.63 21.18 13.98
N ALA A 103 7.48 20.71 15.22
CA ALA A 103 7.43 21.57 16.40
C ALA A 103 8.73 22.39 16.58
N ARG A 104 9.90 21.80 16.27
CA ARG A 104 11.19 22.50 16.29
C ARG A 104 11.25 23.63 15.26
N VAL A 105 10.73 23.42 14.05
CA VAL A 105 10.62 24.44 13.01
C VAL A 105 9.64 25.53 13.45
N ALA A 106 8.46 25.16 13.94
CA ALA A 106 7.48 26.10 14.47
C ALA A 106 8.08 26.97 15.58
N TRP A 107 8.88 26.40 16.49
CA TRP A 107 9.57 27.15 17.53
C TRP A 107 10.55 28.19 16.97
N LEU A 108 11.31 27.84 15.92
CA LEU A 108 12.28 28.75 15.30
C LEU A 108 11.64 29.97 14.67
N ILE A 109 10.46 29.79 14.06
CA ILE A 109 9.82 30.81 13.22
C ILE A 109 8.74 31.58 13.99
N PHE A 110 7.94 30.89 14.80
CA PHE A 110 6.72 31.40 15.40
C PHE A 110 6.75 31.45 16.93
N GLY A 111 7.69 30.74 17.58
CA GLY A 111 7.88 30.76 19.03
C GLY A 111 7.25 29.57 19.76
N THR A 112 7.32 29.60 21.09
CA THR A 112 7.00 28.45 21.97
C THR A 112 5.54 28.04 21.89
N GLU A 113 4.61 28.99 21.90
CA GLU A 113 3.18 28.73 21.86
C GLU A 113 2.78 28.00 20.57
N ALA A 114 3.31 28.45 19.43
CA ALA A 114 3.10 27.80 18.15
C ALA A 114 3.71 26.39 18.11
N ALA A 115 4.89 26.20 18.68
CA ALA A 115 5.55 24.90 18.74
C ALA A 115 4.76 23.87 19.57
N LEU A 116 4.27 24.26 20.75
CA LEU A 116 3.44 23.39 21.59
C LEU A 116 2.11 23.06 20.89
N ALA A 117 1.47 24.03 20.25
CA ALA A 117 0.25 23.80 19.49
C ALA A 117 0.49 22.86 18.29
N THR A 118 1.58 23.05 17.53
CA THR A 118 1.99 22.13 16.46
C THR A 118 2.21 20.72 17.00
N ALA A 119 2.96 20.55 18.09
CA ALA A 119 3.23 19.22 18.66
C ALA A 119 1.94 18.49 19.08
N ILE A 120 1.04 19.19 19.78
CA ILE A 120 -0.20 18.60 20.31
C ILE A 120 -1.20 18.31 19.18
N LEU A 121 -1.44 19.25 18.27
CA LEU A 121 -2.43 19.10 17.20
C LEU A 121 -1.95 18.15 16.08
N TYR A 122 -0.67 18.18 15.72
CA TYR A 122 -0.11 17.20 14.78
C TYR A 122 0.01 15.81 15.42
N GLY A 123 0.32 15.78 16.72
CA GLY A 123 0.38 14.56 17.50
C GLY A 123 -0.94 13.78 17.47
N ALA A 124 -2.08 14.49 17.60
CA ALA A 124 -3.42 13.91 17.59
C ALA A 124 -4.11 13.88 16.21
N GLY A 125 -3.51 14.46 15.16
CA GLY A 125 -4.18 14.64 13.87
C GLY A 125 -4.65 13.32 13.24
N SER A 126 -5.88 13.29 12.71
CA SER A 126 -6.50 12.06 12.18
C SER A 126 -5.68 11.40 11.07
N TRP A 127 -5.48 12.08 9.93
CA TRP A 127 -4.70 11.55 8.82
C TRP A 127 -3.22 11.34 9.18
N ALA A 128 -2.67 12.18 10.06
CA ALA A 128 -1.32 12.00 10.57
C ALA A 128 -1.16 10.69 11.37
N THR A 129 -2.23 10.23 12.00
CA THR A 129 -2.27 8.96 12.74
C THR A 129 -2.53 7.79 11.80
N ILE A 130 -3.52 7.91 10.91
CA ILE A 130 -3.84 6.86 9.91
C ILE A 130 -2.60 6.54 9.05
N PHE A 131 -1.99 7.55 8.43
CA PHE A 131 -0.78 7.40 7.59
C PHE A 131 0.53 7.25 8.39
N SER A 132 0.48 6.88 9.66
CA SER A 132 1.70 6.46 10.38
C SER A 132 1.59 5.05 10.94
N ARG A 133 0.52 4.35 10.56
CA ARG A 133 0.18 2.98 10.97
C ARG A 133 0.11 2.03 9.77
N LYS A 134 0.89 2.33 8.72
CA LYS A 134 0.90 1.61 7.44
C LYS A 134 2.32 1.59 6.87
N ILE A 135 2.74 0.47 6.25
CA ILE A 135 4.06 0.33 5.62
C ILE A 135 3.95 0.76 4.16
N TRP A 136 4.14 2.05 3.89
CA TRP A 136 4.05 2.56 2.53
C TRP A 136 5.00 3.75 2.32
N ALA A 137 5.29 4.07 1.05
CA ALA A 137 6.39 4.97 0.71
C ALA A 137 6.13 6.43 1.13
N ASN A 138 4.86 6.86 1.08
CA ASN A 138 4.45 8.22 1.39
C ASN A 138 4.64 8.55 2.88
N GLU A 139 4.59 7.54 3.73
CA GLU A 139 4.57 7.62 5.19
C GLU A 139 5.94 7.98 5.77
N TYR A 140 7.00 7.77 5.00
CA TYR A 140 8.35 8.24 5.34
C TYR A 140 8.57 9.71 4.96
N MET A 141 7.81 10.24 4.01
CA MET A 141 8.04 11.59 3.46
C MET A 141 7.87 12.73 4.49
N PRO A 142 6.94 12.69 5.46
CA PRO A 142 6.80 13.74 6.49
C PRO A 142 8.10 14.01 7.27
N LEU A 143 8.90 12.97 7.55
CA LEU A 143 10.20 13.13 8.21
C LEU A 143 11.14 13.97 7.35
N PHE A 144 11.29 13.59 6.08
CA PHE A 144 12.21 14.25 5.16
C PHE A 144 11.77 15.67 4.78
N VAL A 145 10.47 15.94 4.68
CA VAL A 145 9.96 17.33 4.53
C VAL A 145 10.29 18.16 5.77
N SER A 146 10.12 17.60 6.98
CA SER A 146 10.45 18.30 8.23
C SER A 146 11.95 18.59 8.34
N LEU A 147 12.80 17.63 7.98
CA LEU A 147 14.27 17.79 7.94
C LEU A 147 14.70 18.80 6.88
N ALA A 148 14.10 18.75 5.68
CA ALA A 148 14.39 19.70 4.61
C ALA A 148 14.03 21.14 5.04
N CYS A 149 12.84 21.31 5.63
CA CYS A 149 12.38 22.60 6.14
C CYS A 149 13.28 23.10 7.27
N LEU A 150 13.63 22.24 8.24
CA LEU A 150 14.55 22.59 9.33
C LEU A 150 15.92 23.00 8.79
N GLY A 151 16.48 22.24 7.85
CA GLY A 151 17.76 22.51 7.21
C GLY A 151 17.77 23.88 6.53
N PHE A 152 16.79 24.15 5.67
CA PHE A 152 16.72 25.43 4.97
C PHE A 152 16.46 26.62 5.92
N VAL A 153 15.59 26.47 6.92
CA VAL A 153 15.34 27.50 7.94
C VAL A 153 16.61 27.80 8.75
N GLN A 154 17.31 26.77 9.23
CA GLN A 154 18.55 26.94 9.98
C GLN A 154 19.68 27.50 9.13
N PHE A 155 19.72 27.14 7.85
CA PHE A 155 20.67 27.70 6.89
C PHE A 155 20.44 29.20 6.69
N VAL A 156 19.20 29.65 6.44
CA VAL A 156 18.90 31.08 6.27
C VAL A 156 18.94 31.88 7.57
N ARG A 157 18.98 31.20 8.73
CA ARG A 157 19.26 31.82 10.02
C ARG A 157 20.76 31.95 10.27
N SER A 158 21.50 30.84 10.28
CA SER A 158 22.90 30.76 10.70
C SER A 158 23.95 31.00 9.61
N GLY A 159 23.65 30.64 8.36
CA GLY A 159 24.57 30.73 7.22
C GLY A 159 25.52 29.53 7.10
N HIS A 160 25.44 28.56 8.02
CA HIS A 160 26.28 27.37 8.00
C HIS A 160 25.83 26.37 6.93
N GLN A 161 26.78 26.00 6.06
CA GLN A 161 26.54 25.15 4.88
C GLN A 161 26.11 23.72 5.23
N THR A 162 26.41 23.23 6.43
CA THR A 162 25.95 21.91 6.91
C THR A 162 24.42 21.80 6.89
N TRP A 163 23.71 22.90 7.20
CA TRP A 163 22.25 22.93 7.14
C TRP A 163 21.71 22.92 5.70
N LEU A 164 22.50 23.44 4.75
CA LEU A 164 22.17 23.36 3.33
C LEU A 164 22.30 21.91 2.84
N LEU A 165 23.32 21.18 3.29
CA LEU A 165 23.46 19.74 3.04
C LEU A 165 22.27 18.95 3.60
N VAL A 166 21.92 19.16 4.87
CA VAL A 166 20.74 18.53 5.50
C VAL A 166 19.48 18.83 4.68
N GLY A 167 19.29 20.08 4.27
CA GLY A 167 18.16 20.52 3.46
C GLY A 167 18.07 19.79 2.13
N TRP A 168 19.15 19.80 1.34
CA TRP A 168 19.18 19.21 0.00
C TRP A 168 19.13 17.69 -0.02
N VAL A 169 19.86 17.01 0.87
CA VAL A 169 19.82 15.54 0.97
C VAL A 169 18.43 15.07 1.40
N SER A 170 17.78 15.77 2.34
CA SER A 170 16.41 15.45 2.75
C SER A 170 15.40 15.73 1.63
N LEU A 171 15.58 16.81 0.86
CA LEU A 171 14.73 17.11 -0.29
C LEU A 171 14.89 16.05 -1.40
N ALA A 172 16.11 15.56 -1.63
CA ALA A 172 16.44 14.49 -2.57
C ALA A 172 15.92 13.10 -2.15
N ALA A 173 15.67 12.88 -0.86
CA ALA A 173 15.01 11.67 -0.39
C ALA A 173 13.55 11.59 -0.86
N LEU A 174 12.87 12.73 -1.09
CA LEU A 174 11.43 12.72 -1.40
C LEU A 174 11.11 12.03 -2.73
N PRO A 175 11.74 12.35 -3.88
CA PRO A 175 11.51 11.61 -5.12
C PRO A 175 11.93 10.15 -5.04
N ASN A 176 12.91 9.83 -4.18
CA ASN A 176 13.34 8.45 -3.93
C ASN A 176 12.38 7.65 -3.05
N LEU A 177 11.40 8.30 -2.41
CA LEU A 177 10.29 7.65 -1.73
C LEU A 177 9.12 7.51 -2.69
N HIS A 178 8.68 8.63 -3.27
CA HIS A 178 7.50 8.66 -4.14
C HIS A 178 7.61 9.78 -5.18
N PRO A 179 7.11 9.59 -6.43
CA PRO A 179 7.18 10.60 -7.49
C PRO A 179 6.56 11.96 -7.14
N SER A 180 5.56 12.01 -6.24
CA SER A 180 5.00 13.28 -5.76
C SER A 180 6.05 14.18 -5.08
N GLY A 181 7.15 13.61 -4.59
CA GLY A 181 8.29 14.32 -4.02
C GLY A 181 8.98 15.28 -4.99
N PHE A 182 8.85 15.08 -6.30
CA PHE A 182 9.37 16.02 -7.30
C PHE A 182 8.77 17.42 -7.17
N SER A 183 7.53 17.54 -6.66
CA SER A 183 6.87 18.83 -6.43
C SER A 183 7.56 19.71 -5.37
N PHE A 184 8.42 19.11 -4.53
CA PHE A 184 9.16 19.84 -3.50
C PHE A 184 10.53 20.34 -3.97
N LEU A 185 11.12 19.77 -5.04
CA LEU A 185 12.47 20.15 -5.49
C LEU A 185 12.64 21.65 -5.75
N PRO A 186 11.66 22.39 -6.34
CA PRO A 186 11.82 23.82 -6.57
C PRO A 186 11.94 24.66 -5.28
N VAL A 187 11.48 24.13 -4.13
CA VAL A 187 11.68 24.78 -2.82
C VAL A 187 13.16 24.93 -2.48
N GLY A 188 14.02 24.04 -2.98
CA GLY A 188 15.47 24.10 -2.76
C GLY A 188 16.15 25.35 -3.33
N LEU A 189 15.50 26.07 -4.23
CA LEU A 189 16.02 27.33 -4.78
C LEU A 189 15.84 28.52 -3.82
N VAL A 190 14.87 28.44 -2.91
CA VAL A 190 14.45 29.53 -2.02
C VAL A 190 15.56 29.98 -1.06
N PRO A 191 16.35 29.10 -0.42
CA PRO A 191 17.50 29.49 0.39
C PRO A 191 18.50 30.40 -0.34
N PHE A 192 18.68 30.22 -1.65
CA PHE A 192 19.60 31.03 -2.45
C PHE A 192 19.05 32.41 -2.78
N ILE A 193 17.72 32.56 -2.84
CA ILE A 193 17.06 33.88 -2.91
C ILE A 193 17.32 34.65 -1.61
N CYS A 194 17.21 33.97 -0.46
CA CYS A 194 17.46 34.58 0.84
C CYS A 194 18.95 34.89 1.08
N ARG A 195 19.86 34.05 0.56
CA ARG A 195 21.31 34.17 0.75
C ARG A 195 22.08 33.87 -0.54
N PRO A 196 22.10 34.80 -1.51
CA PRO A 196 22.74 34.58 -2.81
C PRO A 196 24.25 34.34 -2.71
N GLN A 197 24.90 34.85 -1.65
CA GLN A 197 26.34 34.64 -1.42
C GLN A 197 26.69 33.16 -1.16
N ALA A 198 25.71 32.33 -0.81
CA ALA A 198 25.88 30.89 -0.60
C ALA A 198 26.38 30.17 -1.86
N LEU A 199 25.96 30.62 -3.05
CA LEU A 199 26.37 30.06 -4.33
C LEU A 199 27.88 30.22 -4.58
N ARG A 200 28.57 31.10 -3.83
CA ARG A 200 30.03 31.27 -3.92
C ARG A 200 30.81 30.27 -3.08
N LYS A 201 30.15 29.39 -2.32
CA LYS A 201 30.79 28.44 -1.39
C LYS A 201 30.87 27.05 -2.01
N PRO A 202 32.04 26.40 -2.04
CA PRO A 202 32.19 25.04 -2.57
C PRO A 202 31.26 24.01 -1.92
N ALA A 203 31.03 24.12 -0.61
CA ALA A 203 30.14 23.23 0.14
C ALA A 203 28.68 23.24 -0.37
N THR A 204 28.23 24.34 -1.00
CA THR A 204 26.93 24.41 -1.67
C THR A 204 26.85 23.43 -2.83
N TYR A 205 27.89 23.41 -3.67
CA TYR A 205 27.95 22.50 -4.80
C TYR A 205 28.10 21.05 -4.38
N VAL A 206 28.83 20.77 -3.30
CA VAL A 206 28.89 19.42 -2.70
C VAL A 206 27.50 18.97 -2.24
N SER A 207 26.74 19.85 -1.58
CA SER A 207 25.38 19.55 -1.11
C SER A 207 24.44 19.23 -2.27
N ILE A 208 24.47 20.04 -3.33
CA ILE A 208 23.67 19.83 -4.54
C ILE A 208 24.11 18.56 -5.27
N ALA A 209 25.41 18.30 -5.39
CA ALA A 209 25.95 17.12 -6.06
C ALA A 209 25.55 15.83 -5.34
N LEU A 210 25.59 15.80 -4.00
CA LEU A 210 25.15 14.65 -3.21
C LEU A 210 23.63 14.42 -3.34
N ALA A 211 22.85 15.49 -3.32
CA ALA A 211 21.40 15.41 -3.57
C ALA A 211 21.09 14.90 -4.98
N ALA A 212 21.80 15.40 -5.99
CA ALA A 212 21.68 14.95 -7.37
C ALA A 212 22.09 13.48 -7.51
N ALA A 213 23.21 13.06 -6.91
CA ALA A 213 23.66 11.66 -6.92
C ALA A 213 22.63 10.71 -6.27
N THR A 214 21.80 11.21 -5.35
CA THR A 214 20.72 10.44 -4.73
C THR A 214 19.50 10.32 -5.65
N VAL A 215 19.11 11.37 -6.37
CA VAL A 215 17.88 11.39 -7.20
C VAL A 215 18.10 10.92 -8.64
N LEU A 216 19.25 11.27 -9.23
CA LEU A 216 19.51 11.06 -10.65
C LEU A 216 19.44 9.60 -11.09
N PRO A 217 19.97 8.60 -10.35
CA PRO A 217 19.89 7.22 -10.79
C PRO A 217 18.45 6.76 -11.02
N TYR A 218 17.57 7.00 -10.05
CA TYR A 218 16.15 6.69 -10.16
C TYR A 218 15.47 7.48 -11.30
N ALA A 219 15.70 8.80 -11.36
CA ALA A 219 15.09 9.64 -12.39
C ALA A 219 15.51 9.24 -13.80
N LEU A 220 16.79 8.90 -14.01
CA LEU A 220 17.31 8.46 -15.32
C LEU A 220 16.75 7.10 -15.72
N ILE A 221 16.59 6.17 -14.77
CA ILE A 221 15.98 4.85 -15.02
C ILE A 221 14.52 5.00 -15.45
N GLU A 222 13.74 5.85 -14.77
CA GLU A 222 12.35 6.10 -15.16
C GLU A 222 12.24 6.80 -16.52
N LEU A 223 13.15 7.73 -16.82
CA LEU A 223 13.17 8.43 -18.12
C LEU A 223 13.60 7.53 -19.27
N ALA A 224 14.53 6.61 -19.05
CA ALA A 224 15.02 5.69 -20.07
C ALA A 224 14.00 4.59 -20.43
N ARG A 225 12.97 4.38 -19.60
CA ARG A 225 11.89 3.44 -19.89
C ARG A 225 10.75 4.16 -20.59
N ASP A 226 10.37 3.66 -21.76
CA ASP A 226 9.22 4.17 -22.52
C ASP A 226 7.91 4.27 -21.73
N GLY A 227 7.75 3.43 -20.70
CA GLY A 227 6.58 3.43 -19.81
C GLY A 227 6.49 4.66 -18.93
N GLY A 228 7.60 5.16 -18.39
CA GLY A 228 7.61 6.27 -17.41
C GLY A 228 7.19 7.61 -18.03
N ILE A 229 7.72 7.92 -19.22
CA ILE A 229 7.35 9.14 -19.96
C ILE A 229 5.89 9.06 -20.45
N ARG A 230 5.46 7.90 -20.99
CA ARG A 230 4.08 7.68 -21.41
C ARG A 230 3.11 7.77 -20.23
N ALA A 231 3.44 7.19 -19.08
CA ALA A 231 2.69 7.29 -17.84
C ALA A 231 2.55 8.74 -17.36
N LEU A 232 3.65 9.51 -17.40
CA LEU A 232 3.65 10.92 -17.03
C LEU A 232 2.73 11.75 -17.93
N MET A 233 2.79 11.54 -19.26
CA MET A 233 1.93 12.23 -20.23
C MET A 233 0.47 11.76 -20.19
N ALA A 234 0.24 10.46 -19.96
CA ALA A 234 -1.11 9.93 -19.81
C ALA A 234 -1.79 10.51 -18.57
N SER A 235 -1.05 10.64 -17.46
CA SER A 235 -1.57 11.17 -16.19
C SER A 235 -1.97 12.65 -16.25
N SER A 236 -1.36 13.47 -17.12
CA SER A 236 -1.72 14.89 -17.26
C SER A 236 -3.08 15.11 -17.93
N ASN A 237 -3.67 14.09 -18.56
CA ASN A 237 -4.99 14.16 -19.19
C ASN A 237 -6.15 13.77 -18.25
N TRP A 238 -5.89 13.49 -16.97
CA TRP A 238 -6.88 12.93 -16.04
C TRP A 238 -7.77 13.98 -15.34
N GLY A 239 -7.58 15.27 -15.63
CA GLY A 239 -8.31 16.36 -15.00
C GLY A 239 -7.95 17.74 -15.54
N THR A 240 -8.76 18.74 -15.19
CA THR A 240 -8.50 20.15 -15.50
C THR A 240 -7.66 20.79 -14.39
N ALA A 241 -6.68 21.62 -14.76
CA ALA A 241 -5.87 22.36 -13.80
C ALA A 241 -6.77 23.21 -12.89
N SER A 242 -6.71 22.96 -11.59
CA SER A 242 -7.53 23.64 -10.59
C SER A 242 -6.87 23.56 -9.22
N VAL A 243 -6.83 24.69 -8.52
CA VAL A 243 -6.27 24.79 -7.17
C VAL A 243 -7.23 24.28 -6.09
N TRP A 244 -8.53 24.27 -6.38
CA TRP A 244 -9.55 23.93 -5.41
C TRP A 244 -9.48 22.49 -4.88
N PRO A 245 -9.28 21.45 -5.73
CA PRO A 245 -9.09 20.09 -5.22
C PRO A 245 -7.88 19.95 -4.29
N ALA A 246 -6.75 20.57 -4.65
CA ALA A 246 -5.53 20.52 -3.83
C ALA A 246 -5.73 21.21 -2.47
N LEU A 247 -6.37 22.38 -2.44
CA LEU A 247 -6.67 23.10 -1.19
C LEU A 247 -7.70 22.35 -0.34
N ARG A 248 -8.72 21.76 -0.95
CA ARG A 248 -9.71 20.94 -0.24
C ARG A 248 -9.04 19.74 0.41
N LEU A 249 -8.18 19.02 -0.31
CA LEU A 249 -7.45 17.87 0.23
C LEU A 249 -6.44 18.28 1.31
N ALA A 250 -5.76 19.42 1.16
CA ALA A 250 -4.90 19.97 2.20
C ALA A 250 -5.70 20.31 3.48
N GLY A 251 -6.92 20.87 3.34
CA GLY A 251 -7.84 21.09 4.45
C GLY A 251 -8.29 19.78 5.10
N ASN A 252 -8.63 18.78 4.30
CA ASN A 252 -9.01 17.45 4.79
C ASN A 252 -7.86 16.79 5.57
N LEU A 253 -6.61 16.91 5.10
CA LEU A 253 -5.43 16.32 5.75
C LEU A 253 -5.22 16.77 7.19
N ILE A 254 -5.56 18.02 7.51
CA ILE A 254 -5.45 18.55 8.88
C ILE A 254 -6.74 18.37 9.70
N GLY A 255 -7.83 17.94 9.08
CA GLY A 255 -9.14 17.79 9.72
C GLY A 255 -9.18 16.67 10.77
N ALA A 256 -10.24 16.67 11.58
CA ALA A 256 -10.68 15.58 12.42
C ALA A 256 -11.54 14.54 11.67
N SER A 257 -12.13 14.90 10.52
CA SER A 257 -12.98 13.99 9.73
C SER A 257 -12.24 12.83 9.05
N GLY A 258 -10.91 12.75 9.12
CA GLY A 258 -10.15 11.66 8.51
C GLY A 258 -10.57 10.27 9.00
N TYR A 259 -10.78 10.13 10.31
CA TYR A 259 -11.28 8.87 10.90
C TYR A 259 -12.65 8.48 10.36
N VAL A 260 -13.59 9.43 10.32
CA VAL A 260 -14.94 9.24 9.78
C VAL A 260 -14.93 8.94 8.29
N THR A 261 -13.99 9.53 7.55
CA THR A 261 -13.88 9.31 6.10
C THR A 261 -13.29 7.93 5.80
N HIS A 262 -12.32 7.48 6.58
CA HIS A 262 -11.61 6.22 6.36
C HIS A 262 -12.33 5.00 6.94
N ALA A 263 -13.09 5.17 8.03
CA ALA A 263 -14.00 4.18 8.57
C ALA A 263 -15.35 4.86 8.89
N PRO A 264 -16.25 4.98 7.90
CA PRO A 264 -17.55 5.63 8.09
C PRO A 264 -18.34 4.99 9.22
N PRO A 265 -18.69 5.74 10.29
CA PRO A 265 -19.46 5.23 11.41
C PRO A 265 -20.91 4.93 11.00
N THR A 266 -21.53 3.98 11.69
CA THR A 266 -22.98 3.77 11.56
C THR A 266 -23.77 4.93 12.17
N SER A 267 -25.06 5.05 11.84
CA SER A 267 -25.92 6.09 12.43
C SER A 267 -26.00 5.99 13.95
N GLU A 268 -25.94 4.79 14.50
CA GLU A 268 -25.94 4.53 15.95
C GLU A 268 -24.60 4.91 16.58
N GLU A 269 -23.47 4.60 15.92
CA GLU A 269 -22.13 4.97 16.39
C GLU A 269 -21.92 6.49 16.47
N LEU A 270 -22.63 7.28 15.65
CA LEU A 270 -22.57 8.74 15.66
C LEU A 270 -23.28 9.37 16.88
N VAL A 271 -24.19 8.65 17.54
CA VAL A 271 -24.99 9.20 18.64
C VAL A 271 -24.09 9.59 19.82
N GLY A 272 -24.12 10.87 20.20
CA GLY A 272 -23.35 11.40 21.32
C GLY A 272 -21.89 11.72 20.99
N LEU A 273 -21.44 11.55 19.73
CA LEU A 273 -20.10 11.96 19.32
C LEU A 273 -20.04 13.47 19.04
N PRO A 274 -18.93 14.15 19.40
CA PRO A 274 -18.73 15.52 18.98
C PRO A 274 -18.57 15.59 17.46
N SER A 275 -19.13 16.62 16.83
CA SER A 275 -19.06 16.74 15.38
C SER A 275 -17.63 17.09 14.92
N THR A 276 -17.17 16.38 13.87
CA THR A 276 -15.87 16.62 13.24
C THR A 276 -15.86 17.87 12.38
N ARG A 277 -17.03 18.32 11.91
CA ARG A 277 -17.15 19.43 10.96
C ARG A 277 -16.67 20.75 11.55
N GLU A 278 -17.06 21.07 12.78
CA GLU A 278 -16.63 22.29 13.47
C GLU A 278 -15.12 22.24 13.74
N ALA A 279 -14.61 21.07 14.15
CA ALA A 279 -13.17 20.87 14.35
C ALA A 279 -12.39 21.08 13.04
N ASP A 280 -12.86 20.54 11.92
CA ASP A 280 -12.26 20.73 10.59
C ASP A 280 -12.21 22.21 10.20
N VAL A 281 -13.34 22.92 10.34
CA VAL A 281 -13.43 24.35 10.01
C VAL A 281 -12.46 25.16 10.86
N ILE A 282 -12.37 24.88 12.17
CA ILE A 282 -11.44 25.55 13.07
C ILE A 282 -9.99 25.25 12.68
N LEU A 283 -9.63 23.99 12.41
CA LEU A 283 -8.28 23.59 12.02
C LEU A 283 -7.87 24.25 10.69
N VAL A 284 -8.75 24.30 9.70
CA VAL A 284 -8.53 25.02 8.44
C VAL A 284 -8.37 26.52 8.68
N ALA A 285 -9.21 27.13 9.51
CA ALA A 285 -9.10 28.55 9.84
C ALA A 285 -7.76 28.88 10.51
N LEU A 286 -7.32 28.06 11.47
CA LEU A 286 -6.01 28.21 12.12
C LEU A 286 -4.86 28.06 11.11
N CYS A 287 -4.95 27.08 10.20
CA CYS A 287 -3.98 26.90 9.13
C CYS A 287 -3.88 28.16 8.24
N LEU A 288 -5.01 28.69 7.78
CA LEU A 288 -5.07 29.90 6.96
C LEU A 288 -4.47 31.10 7.69
N VAL A 289 -4.78 31.30 8.98
CA VAL A 289 -4.19 32.35 9.80
C VAL A 289 -2.66 32.19 9.89
N GLY A 290 -2.16 30.97 10.08
CA GLY A 290 -0.73 30.68 10.12
C GLY A 290 -0.01 30.95 8.80
N VAL A 291 -0.61 30.56 7.67
CA VAL A 291 -0.08 30.86 6.32
C VAL A 291 -0.03 32.37 6.10
N LEU A 292 -1.13 33.09 6.38
CA LEU A 292 -1.21 34.54 6.23
C LEU A 292 -0.20 35.26 7.14
N LEU A 293 -0.01 34.78 8.37
CA LEU A 293 1.01 35.29 9.29
C LEU A 293 2.42 35.11 8.70
N SER A 294 2.71 33.95 8.12
CA SER A 294 4.01 33.68 7.52
C SER A 294 4.28 34.60 6.32
N LEU A 295 3.30 34.76 5.44
CA LEU A 295 3.38 35.67 4.29
C LEU A 295 3.58 37.12 4.76
N ARG A 296 2.83 37.56 5.77
CA ARG A 296 2.99 38.89 6.37
C ARG A 296 4.41 39.09 6.92
N ARG A 297 4.96 38.13 7.66
CA ARG A 297 6.31 38.23 8.23
C ARG A 297 7.41 38.15 7.16
N ALA A 298 7.16 37.46 6.05
CA ALA A 298 8.07 37.43 4.90
C ALA A 298 8.16 38.80 4.19
N VAL A 299 7.06 39.56 4.13
CA VAL A 299 7.03 40.87 3.46
C VAL A 299 7.33 42.04 4.41
N ALA A 300 6.81 41.98 5.64
CA ALA A 300 6.89 43.03 6.64
C ALA A 300 7.30 42.42 8.01
N PRO A 301 8.61 42.17 8.22
CA PRO A 301 9.11 41.57 9.44
C PRO A 301 8.96 42.55 10.59
N GLY A 302 8.80 42.02 11.79
CA GLY A 302 8.81 42.84 13.01
C GLY A 302 10.20 43.42 13.30
N PRO A 303 10.29 44.31 14.30
CA PRO A 303 11.51 45.06 14.65
C PRO A 303 12.76 44.20 14.94
N SER A 304 12.56 42.93 15.29
CA SER A 304 13.62 41.96 15.63
C SER A 304 13.59 40.69 14.76
N GLY A 305 12.75 40.64 13.72
CA GLY A 305 12.51 39.42 12.93
C GLY A 305 13.24 39.43 11.58
N SER A 306 13.75 38.28 11.16
CA SER A 306 14.21 38.08 9.79
C SER A 306 13.03 37.68 8.88
N ARG A 307 13.06 38.16 7.63
CA ARG A 307 12.07 37.81 6.58
C ARG A 307 12.31 36.40 6.01
N ALA A 308 13.53 35.88 6.15
CA ALA A 308 13.98 34.71 5.41
C ALA A 308 13.34 33.41 5.90
N GLU A 309 13.26 33.18 7.21
CA GLU A 309 12.68 31.94 7.76
C GLU A 309 11.18 31.80 7.44
N PRO A 310 10.33 32.83 7.62
CA PRO A 310 8.92 32.77 7.19
C PRO A 310 8.76 32.65 5.68
N PHE A 311 9.67 33.22 4.88
CA PHE A 311 9.65 33.09 3.42
C PHE A 311 9.95 31.66 2.96
N VAL A 312 10.99 31.03 3.52
CA VAL A 312 11.31 29.61 3.28
C VAL A 312 10.11 28.74 3.64
N PHE A 313 9.53 28.92 4.83
CA PHE A 313 8.35 28.15 5.25
C PHE A 313 7.15 28.36 4.32
N ALA A 314 6.84 29.61 3.94
CA ALA A 314 5.75 29.90 3.02
C ALA A 314 5.95 29.22 1.66
N ALA A 315 7.18 29.11 1.18
CA ALA A 315 7.49 28.42 -0.07
C ALA A 315 7.26 26.90 0.03
N PHE A 316 7.57 26.28 1.17
CA PHE A 316 7.22 24.87 1.42
C PHE A 316 5.71 24.62 1.34
N VAL A 317 4.87 25.61 1.68
CA VAL A 317 3.41 25.50 1.55
C VAL A 317 2.97 25.77 0.10
N ALA A 318 3.38 26.89 -0.47
CA ALA A 318 2.84 27.39 -1.73
C ALA A 318 3.29 26.58 -2.95
N ILE A 319 4.56 26.18 -3.03
CA ILE A 319 5.14 25.54 -4.21
C ILE A 319 4.52 24.14 -4.47
N PRO A 320 4.57 23.17 -3.54
CA PRO A 320 4.05 21.84 -3.82
C PRO A 320 2.53 21.84 -4.02
N LEU A 321 1.77 22.66 -3.28
CA LEU A 321 0.32 22.80 -3.49
C LEU A 321 -0.01 23.46 -4.83
N GLY A 322 0.77 24.48 -5.24
CA GLY A 322 0.62 25.12 -6.54
C GLY A 322 0.94 24.19 -7.71
N LEU A 323 1.98 23.37 -7.59
CA LEU A 323 2.32 22.37 -8.61
C LEU A 323 1.29 21.25 -8.67
N ALA A 324 0.78 20.78 -7.52
CA ALA A 324 -0.32 19.82 -7.49
C ALA A 324 -1.55 20.37 -8.23
N ALA A 325 -1.90 21.64 -7.99
CA ALA A 325 -3.02 22.32 -8.65
C ALA A 325 -2.89 22.43 -10.17
N VAL A 326 -1.68 22.69 -10.67
CA VAL A 326 -1.43 22.90 -12.10
C VAL A 326 -1.20 21.59 -12.86
N SER A 327 -0.90 20.49 -12.17
CA SER A 327 -0.53 19.21 -12.79
C SER A 327 -1.60 18.54 -13.64
N GLY A 328 -2.88 18.96 -13.54
CA GLY A 328 -4.00 18.35 -14.26
C GLY A 328 -4.31 16.90 -13.85
N ARG A 329 -3.59 16.35 -12.85
CA ARG A 329 -3.81 15.00 -12.34
C ARG A 329 -4.98 15.00 -11.36
N ALA A 330 -5.76 13.91 -11.35
CA ALA A 330 -6.67 13.62 -10.25
C ALA A 330 -5.86 13.54 -8.95
N THR A 331 -5.92 14.62 -8.15
CA THR A 331 -5.19 14.67 -6.89
C THR A 331 -5.94 13.83 -5.88
N VAL A 332 -5.25 12.85 -5.30
CA VAL A 332 -5.75 12.00 -4.22
C VAL A 332 -5.01 12.34 -2.94
N ILE A 333 -5.65 12.07 -1.79
CA ILE A 333 -5.18 12.58 -0.50
C ILE A 333 -3.74 12.16 -0.16
N HIS A 334 -3.34 10.95 -0.56
CA HIS A 334 -2.02 10.44 -0.23
C HIS A 334 -0.85 11.15 -0.94
N TYR A 335 -1.09 11.77 -2.10
CA TYR A 335 -0.06 12.58 -2.77
C TYR A 335 0.32 13.84 -1.98
N LEU A 336 -0.54 14.27 -1.05
CA LEU A 336 -0.32 15.43 -0.20
C LEU A 336 0.13 15.05 1.21
N ILE A 337 0.30 13.78 1.56
CA ILE A 337 0.91 13.33 2.85
C ILE A 337 2.19 14.10 3.21
N PRO A 338 3.13 14.37 2.26
CA PRO A 338 4.36 15.10 2.59
C PRO A 338 4.10 16.51 3.12
N THR A 339 2.93 17.09 2.85
CA THR A 339 2.55 18.42 3.35
C THR A 339 2.04 18.40 4.80
N LEU A 340 1.77 17.26 5.41
CA LEU A 340 1.27 17.18 6.80
C LEU A 340 2.08 18.03 7.80
N PRO A 341 3.42 17.90 7.89
CA PRO A 341 4.20 18.67 8.87
C PRO A 341 4.04 20.18 8.69
N ILE A 342 4.09 20.66 7.45
CA ILE A 342 4.05 22.11 7.16
C ILE A 342 2.66 22.69 7.41
N LEU A 343 1.60 21.94 7.15
CA LEU A 343 0.23 22.36 7.41
C LEU A 343 -0.02 22.43 8.91
N PHE A 344 0.46 21.46 9.70
CA PHE A 344 0.34 21.53 11.15
C PHE A 344 1.27 22.56 11.81
N ILE A 345 2.40 22.92 11.19
CA ILE A 345 3.16 24.12 11.59
C ILE A 345 2.31 25.38 11.39
N ALA A 346 1.58 25.50 10.27
CA ALA A 346 0.68 26.62 10.03
C ALA A 346 -0.49 26.65 11.02
N VAL A 347 -1.13 25.50 11.29
CA VAL A 347 -2.17 25.38 12.33
C VAL A 347 -1.64 25.84 13.69
N GLY A 348 -0.46 25.38 14.09
CA GLY A 348 0.18 25.79 15.35
C GLY A 348 0.51 27.29 15.38
N ALA A 349 0.97 27.87 14.26
CA ALA A 349 1.21 29.31 14.15
C ALA A 349 -0.10 30.12 14.30
N GLY A 350 -1.21 29.65 13.75
CA GLY A 350 -2.54 30.22 13.94
C GLY A 350 -2.97 30.19 15.41
N ALA A 351 -2.87 29.03 16.06
CA ALA A 351 -3.20 28.86 17.48
C ALA A 351 -2.29 29.70 18.40
N GLY A 352 -0.99 29.77 18.08
CA GLY A 352 -0.03 30.61 18.78
C GLY A 352 -0.33 32.10 18.67
N THR A 353 -0.96 32.53 17.57
CA THR A 353 -1.41 33.93 17.41
C THR A 353 -2.53 34.26 18.39
N ILE A 354 -3.48 33.33 18.61
CA ILE A 354 -4.51 33.48 19.64
C ILE A 354 -3.87 33.58 21.02
N ALA A 355 -2.91 32.68 21.33
CA ALA A 355 -2.21 32.68 22.61
C ALA A 355 -1.40 33.97 22.88
N GLY A 356 -0.98 34.69 21.83
CA GLY A 356 -0.31 35.99 21.95
C GLY A 356 -1.20 37.11 22.53
N GLY A 357 -2.53 36.97 22.41
CA GLY A 357 -3.52 37.94 22.88
C GLY A 357 -3.55 39.25 22.08
N TYR A 358 -4.58 40.06 22.31
CA TYR A 358 -4.69 41.42 21.77
C TYR A 358 -4.22 42.44 22.81
N GLY A 359 -3.34 43.36 22.41
CA GLY A 359 -2.83 44.44 23.26
C GLY A 359 -1.67 44.05 24.20
N ASN A 360 -1.19 45.04 24.95
CA ASN A 360 0.01 44.91 25.79
C ASN A 360 -0.25 44.51 27.25
N TRP A 361 -1.50 44.20 27.60
CA TRP A 361 -1.90 43.97 28.99
C TRP A 361 -1.58 42.51 29.42
N PRO A 362 -0.89 42.28 30.54
CA PRO A 362 -0.52 40.93 30.97
C PRO A 362 -1.71 39.98 31.19
N ILE A 363 -2.84 40.51 31.67
CA ILE A 363 -4.04 39.73 31.97
C ILE A 363 -4.72 39.21 30.70
N THR A 364 -4.80 40.04 29.64
CA THR A 364 -5.43 39.64 28.37
C THR A 364 -4.61 38.54 27.69
N ARG A 365 -3.27 38.59 27.80
CA ARG A 365 -2.39 37.51 27.31
C ARG A 365 -2.56 36.21 28.08
N HIS A 366 -2.73 36.27 29.40
CA HIS A 366 -2.95 35.05 30.19
C HIS A 366 -4.28 34.37 29.81
N ILE A 367 -5.36 35.15 29.74
CA ILE A 367 -6.68 34.66 29.29
C ILE A 367 -6.56 34.07 27.88
N ALA A 368 -5.90 34.77 26.96
CA ALA A 368 -5.75 34.30 25.57
C ALA A 368 -4.96 32.98 25.47
N ARG A 369 -3.92 32.79 26.30
CA ARG A 369 -3.19 31.51 26.41
C ARG A 369 -4.08 30.38 26.93
N VAL A 370 -4.89 30.65 27.96
CA VAL A 370 -5.82 29.65 28.49
C VAL A 370 -6.86 29.28 27.43
N VAL A 371 -7.43 30.27 26.73
CA VAL A 371 -8.39 30.03 25.64
C VAL A 371 -7.76 29.22 24.51
N ALA A 372 -6.55 29.56 24.08
CA ALA A 372 -5.84 28.80 23.04
C ALA A 372 -5.53 27.37 23.48
N LEU A 373 -5.14 27.17 24.74
CA LEU A 373 -4.91 25.84 25.30
C LEU A 373 -6.20 25.01 25.34
N LEU A 374 -7.28 25.58 25.88
CA LEU A 374 -8.59 24.91 25.92
C LEU A 374 -9.09 24.57 24.52
N LEU A 375 -8.91 25.47 23.54
CA LEU A 375 -9.24 25.19 22.14
C LEU A 375 -8.43 24.01 21.60
N CYS A 376 -7.12 23.98 21.83
CA CYS A 376 -6.28 22.86 21.40
C CYS A 376 -6.70 21.56 22.07
N LEU A 377 -6.96 21.57 23.38
CA LEU A 377 -7.41 20.40 24.13
C LEU A 377 -8.78 19.90 23.66
N SER A 378 -9.71 20.79 23.34
CA SER A 378 -11.01 20.43 22.76
C SER A 378 -10.84 19.78 21.39
N LEU A 379 -10.01 20.34 20.51
CA LEU A 379 -9.73 19.76 19.18
C LEU A 379 -9.06 18.38 19.30
N VAL A 380 -8.11 18.22 20.24
CA VAL A 380 -7.51 16.91 20.57
C VAL A 380 -8.56 15.96 21.10
N GLY A 381 -9.45 16.40 22.00
CA GLY A 381 -10.52 15.57 22.55
C GLY A 381 -11.43 15.00 21.46
N VAL A 382 -11.82 15.83 20.47
CA VAL A 382 -12.57 15.37 19.29
C VAL A 382 -11.78 14.30 18.52
N GLN A 383 -10.50 14.57 18.20
CA GLN A 383 -9.65 13.63 17.47
C GLN A 383 -9.48 12.29 18.22
N VAL A 384 -9.27 12.33 19.54
CA VAL A 384 -9.08 11.15 20.39
C VAL A 384 -10.34 10.29 20.44
N VAL A 385 -11.51 10.90 20.65
CA VAL A 385 -12.78 10.16 20.68
C VAL A 385 -13.05 9.48 19.32
N HIS A 386 -12.84 10.20 18.21
CA HIS A 386 -13.00 9.63 16.87
C HIS A 386 -11.96 8.57 16.53
N ARG A 387 -10.72 8.69 17.05
CA ARG A 387 -9.68 7.65 16.92
C ARG A 387 -10.12 6.35 17.57
N GLU A 388 -10.61 6.40 18.80
CA GLU A 388 -11.03 5.19 19.52
C GLU A 388 -12.19 4.48 18.80
N ARG A 389 -13.14 5.27 18.28
CA ARG A 389 -14.22 4.74 17.44
C ARG A 389 -13.71 4.14 16.15
N TYR A 390 -12.77 4.80 15.48
CA TYR A 390 -12.13 4.30 14.27
C TYR A 390 -11.41 2.97 14.51
N LEU A 391 -10.62 2.85 15.58
CA LEU A 391 -9.91 1.60 15.88
C LEU A 391 -10.87 0.47 16.28
N GLY A 392 -11.95 0.79 17.01
CA GLY A 392 -13.04 -0.17 17.25
C GLY A 392 -13.68 -0.64 15.96
N ALA A 393 -14.10 0.28 15.10
CA ALA A 393 -14.72 -0.02 13.81
C ALA A 393 -13.79 -0.84 12.90
N VAL A 394 -12.50 -0.53 12.85
CA VAL A 394 -11.53 -1.32 12.07
C VAL A 394 -11.36 -2.73 12.66
N GLY A 395 -11.34 -2.85 13.99
CA GLY A 395 -11.25 -4.15 14.66
C GLY A 395 -12.50 -5.03 14.49
N GLU A 396 -13.68 -4.43 14.38
CA GLU A 396 -14.97 -5.15 14.27
C GLU A 396 -15.40 -5.38 12.83
N ARG A 397 -15.10 -4.43 11.93
CA ARG A 397 -15.59 -4.42 10.54
C ARG A 397 -14.57 -4.01 9.49
N GLY A 398 -13.28 -4.08 9.79
CA GLY A 398 -12.19 -3.70 8.88
C GLY A 398 -12.28 -4.35 7.49
N GLY A 399 -12.62 -5.64 7.42
CA GLY A 399 -12.77 -6.35 6.15
C GLY A 399 -13.88 -5.81 5.24
N ALA A 400 -14.96 -5.27 5.80
CA ALA A 400 -16.03 -4.62 5.03
C ALA A 400 -15.70 -3.19 4.60
N LEU A 401 -14.65 -2.60 5.17
CA LEU A 401 -14.20 -1.25 4.86
C LEU A 401 -13.14 -1.29 3.76
N ASP A 402 -12.89 -0.13 3.15
CA ASP A 402 -11.71 0.07 2.30
C ASP A 402 -10.39 -0.03 3.11
N PHE A 403 -10.43 -0.35 4.41
CA PHE A 403 -9.28 -0.67 5.25
C PHE A 403 -8.80 -2.13 5.04
N GLY A 404 -9.68 -3.06 4.68
CA GLY A 404 -9.37 -4.48 4.57
C GLY A 404 -9.20 -5.22 5.91
N VAL A 405 -8.90 -6.51 5.86
CA VAL A 405 -8.72 -7.33 7.07
C VAL A 405 -7.46 -6.88 7.82
N PRO A 406 -7.53 -6.48 9.11
CA PRO A 406 -6.35 -6.02 9.86
C PRO A 406 -5.25 -7.08 10.01
N LEU A 407 -4.00 -6.62 10.17
CA LEU A 407 -2.81 -7.46 10.26
C LEU A 407 -2.92 -8.57 11.33
N LEU A 408 -3.49 -8.28 12.51
CA LEU A 408 -3.66 -9.26 13.58
C LEU A 408 -4.41 -10.52 13.14
N PHE A 409 -5.53 -10.37 12.41
CA PHE A 409 -6.30 -11.49 11.88
C PHE A 409 -5.54 -12.18 10.74
N GLN A 410 -4.82 -11.38 9.93
CA GLN A 410 -3.75 -11.75 9.00
C GLN A 410 -2.84 -12.85 9.57
N GLN A 411 -2.24 -12.50 10.71
CA GLN A 411 -1.24 -13.25 11.42
C GLN A 411 -1.83 -14.47 12.14
N GLY A 412 -2.99 -14.33 12.78
CA GLY A 412 -3.68 -15.45 13.42
C GLY A 412 -3.98 -16.57 12.43
N ALA A 413 -4.45 -16.22 11.23
CA ALA A 413 -4.68 -17.19 10.16
C ALA A 413 -3.41 -17.94 9.72
N VAL A 414 -2.29 -17.22 9.58
CA VAL A 414 -1.00 -17.83 9.22
C VAL A 414 -0.45 -18.69 10.36
N GLN A 415 -0.58 -18.24 11.61
CA GLN A 415 -0.16 -19.00 12.79
C GLN A 415 -0.93 -20.30 12.93
N LEU A 416 -2.25 -20.29 12.70
CA LEU A 416 -3.06 -21.50 12.66
C LEU A 416 -2.58 -22.46 11.55
N ALA A 417 -2.32 -21.95 10.34
CA ALA A 417 -1.77 -22.76 9.25
C ALA A 417 -0.44 -23.44 9.62
N GLN A 418 0.44 -22.73 10.35
CA GLN A 418 1.73 -23.24 10.80
C GLN A 418 1.61 -24.42 11.77
N THR A 419 0.54 -24.49 12.57
CA THR A 419 0.30 -25.61 13.51
C THR A 419 0.16 -26.97 12.80
N TYR A 420 -0.28 -26.98 11.55
CA TYR A 420 -0.45 -28.20 10.78
C TYR A 420 0.86 -28.75 10.19
N GLY A 421 1.91 -27.93 10.10
CA GLY A 421 3.29 -28.35 9.81
C GLY A 421 3.51 -29.04 8.44
N ALA A 422 2.92 -28.54 7.36
CA ALA A 422 3.13 -29.08 6.01
C ALA A 422 4.30 -28.40 5.25
N PRO A 423 5.00 -29.14 4.38
CA PRO A 423 6.08 -28.60 3.57
C PRO A 423 5.62 -27.58 2.52
N ASP A 424 4.40 -27.74 2.01
CA ASP A 424 3.79 -26.88 1.00
C ASP A 424 2.43 -26.35 1.48
N THR A 425 2.15 -25.09 1.14
CA THR A 425 0.87 -24.42 1.41
C THR A 425 0.27 -23.95 0.09
N LEU A 426 -0.96 -24.37 -0.20
CA LEU A 426 -1.72 -23.92 -1.35
C LEU A 426 -2.77 -22.90 -0.90
N LEU A 427 -2.74 -21.70 -1.46
CA LEU A 427 -3.78 -20.71 -1.25
C LEU A 427 -4.76 -20.77 -2.41
N ILE A 428 -6.03 -21.05 -2.11
CA ILE A 428 -7.11 -20.98 -3.09
C ILE A 428 -7.80 -19.65 -2.88
N ASN A 429 -7.76 -18.75 -3.88
CA ASN A 429 -8.31 -17.42 -3.68
C ASN A 429 -8.91 -16.74 -4.92
N GLY A 430 -10.03 -16.04 -4.67
CA GLY A 430 -10.91 -15.23 -5.55
C GLY A 430 -10.25 -14.45 -6.67
N ALA A 431 -10.51 -14.78 -7.95
CA ALA A 431 -10.29 -13.86 -9.08
C ALA A 431 -11.47 -12.87 -9.12
N GLY A 432 -11.29 -11.67 -8.55
CA GLY A 432 -12.34 -10.64 -8.62
C GLY A 432 -12.13 -9.34 -7.83
N ARG A 433 -11.69 -8.30 -8.56
CA ARG A 433 -11.78 -6.81 -8.43
C ARG A 433 -11.57 -6.03 -7.12
N HIS A 434 -11.70 -6.56 -5.90
CA HIS A 434 -11.58 -5.73 -4.67
C HIS A 434 -10.92 -6.44 -3.46
N GLY A 435 -9.65 -6.87 -3.59
CA GLY A 435 -8.80 -7.19 -2.42
C GLY A 435 -8.36 -8.65 -2.25
N LEU A 436 -8.44 -9.47 -3.29
CA LEU A 436 -8.05 -10.89 -3.23
C LEU A 436 -6.78 -11.21 -4.04
N ASP A 437 -6.34 -10.38 -4.98
CA ASP A 437 -4.97 -10.50 -5.54
C ASP A 437 -3.88 -10.23 -4.48
N ASP A 438 -4.26 -9.76 -3.30
CA ASP A 438 -3.36 -9.37 -2.21
C ASP A 438 -2.91 -10.56 -1.36
N LEU A 439 -3.75 -11.61 -1.23
CA LEU A 439 -3.51 -12.69 -0.25
C LEU A 439 -2.19 -13.44 -0.48
N PRO A 440 -1.80 -13.84 -1.72
CA PRO A 440 -0.52 -14.51 -1.92
C PRO A 440 0.68 -13.66 -1.47
N TRP A 441 0.62 -12.34 -1.68
CA TRP A 441 1.66 -11.43 -1.22
C TRP A 441 1.69 -11.36 0.30
N ILE A 442 0.52 -11.17 0.91
CA ILE A 442 0.35 -11.11 2.37
C ILE A 442 0.91 -12.38 3.02
N TRP A 443 0.48 -13.56 2.58
CA TRP A 443 0.91 -14.84 3.15
C TRP A 443 2.41 -15.10 2.97
N ARG A 444 3.00 -14.76 1.82
CA ARG A 444 4.45 -14.82 1.62
C ARG A 444 5.19 -13.86 2.56
N ALA A 445 4.62 -12.68 2.82
CA ALA A 445 5.18 -11.73 3.77
C ALA A 445 5.04 -12.24 5.23
N LEU A 446 3.92 -12.84 5.61
CA LEU A 446 3.70 -13.30 6.98
C LEU A 446 4.35 -14.66 7.30
N TRP A 447 4.57 -15.51 6.30
CA TRP A 447 5.18 -16.83 6.46
C TRP A 447 6.45 -16.99 5.61
N PRO A 448 7.55 -16.29 5.94
CA PRO A 448 8.80 -16.35 5.18
C PRO A 448 9.42 -17.75 5.06
N SER A 449 9.16 -18.61 6.06
CA SER A 449 9.65 -19.98 6.10
C SER A 449 8.75 -20.98 5.37
N ALA A 450 7.62 -20.56 4.80
CA ALA A 450 6.78 -21.44 4.00
C ALA A 450 7.59 -21.99 2.83
N GLY A 451 7.53 -23.30 2.60
CA GLY A 451 8.27 -23.94 1.51
C GLY A 451 7.79 -23.46 0.15
N ARG A 452 6.49 -23.59 -0.12
CA ARG A 452 5.81 -22.99 -1.28
C ARG A 452 4.48 -22.38 -0.85
N VAL A 453 4.18 -21.22 -1.43
CA VAL A 453 2.86 -20.57 -1.36
C VAL A 453 2.34 -20.46 -2.78
N LEU A 454 1.51 -21.43 -3.16
CA LEU A 454 0.89 -21.53 -4.48
C LEU A 454 -0.41 -20.75 -4.50
N SER A 455 -0.81 -20.24 -5.67
CA SER A 455 -2.14 -19.67 -5.88
C SER A 455 -2.92 -20.55 -6.84
N ALA A 456 -4.16 -20.91 -6.47
CA ALA A 456 -5.11 -21.52 -7.41
C ALA A 456 -6.09 -20.46 -7.93
N GLY A 457 -6.54 -20.65 -9.16
CA GLY A 457 -7.71 -19.93 -9.69
C GLY A 457 -8.97 -20.33 -8.95
N ILE A 458 -10.01 -19.51 -9.02
CA ILE A 458 -11.21 -19.72 -8.18
C ILE A 458 -12.27 -20.64 -8.69
N THR A 459 -12.14 -21.02 -9.94
CA THR A 459 -13.26 -21.57 -10.66
C THR A 459 -12.97 -22.93 -11.23
N THR A 460 -11.72 -23.22 -11.59
CA THR A 460 -11.48 -24.25 -12.62
C THR A 460 -10.10 -24.94 -12.60
N ALA A 461 -9.16 -24.56 -11.72
CA ALA A 461 -7.84 -25.19 -11.66
C ALA A 461 -7.34 -25.33 -10.22
N LEU A 462 -6.88 -26.52 -9.85
CA LEU A 462 -6.38 -26.87 -8.52
C LEU A 462 -5.01 -27.56 -8.62
N PRO A 463 -3.91 -26.88 -8.22
CA PRO A 463 -2.60 -27.51 -8.10
C PRO A 463 -2.61 -28.61 -7.04
N LEU A 464 -1.94 -29.72 -7.32
CA LEU A 464 -1.82 -30.88 -6.43
C LEU A 464 -0.34 -31.20 -6.18
N PRO A 465 0.32 -30.52 -5.23
CA PRO A 465 1.72 -30.74 -4.94
C PRO A 465 1.97 -32.14 -4.38
N LEU A 466 3.11 -32.73 -4.73
CA LEU A 466 3.46 -34.07 -4.22
C LEU A 466 3.58 -34.08 -2.69
N GLY A 467 2.84 -34.98 -2.05
CA GLY A 467 2.86 -35.18 -0.60
C GLY A 467 1.74 -34.45 0.13
N ARG A 468 1.94 -34.27 1.44
CA ARG A 468 0.97 -33.60 2.31
C ARG A 468 1.02 -32.10 2.08
N THR A 469 -0.10 -31.51 1.68
CA THR A 469 -0.26 -30.07 1.43
C THR A 469 -1.37 -29.53 2.30
N ILE A 470 -1.13 -28.39 2.95
CA ILE A 470 -2.20 -27.64 3.61
C ILE A 470 -2.76 -26.64 2.62
N VAL A 471 -4.06 -26.69 2.44
CA VAL A 471 -4.78 -25.80 1.54
C VAL A 471 -5.55 -24.81 2.40
N VAL A 472 -5.32 -23.52 2.15
CA VAL A 472 -6.05 -22.45 2.80
C VAL A 472 -6.98 -21.83 1.77
N VAL A 473 -8.27 -21.92 2.07
CA VAL A 473 -9.34 -21.50 1.17
C VAL A 473 -9.86 -20.16 1.61
N GLY A 474 -9.72 -19.16 0.75
CA GLY A 474 -10.26 -17.81 0.95
C GLY A 474 -11.80 -17.81 1.02
N PRO A 475 -12.41 -16.89 1.77
CA PRO A 475 -13.87 -16.84 1.93
C PRO A 475 -14.62 -16.69 0.59
N ALA A 476 -14.06 -15.93 -0.35
CA ALA A 476 -14.62 -15.68 -1.68
C ALA A 476 -14.43 -16.83 -2.69
N THR A 477 -13.94 -17.99 -2.26
CA THR A 477 -13.80 -19.17 -3.13
C THR A 477 -15.17 -19.63 -3.64
N SER A 478 -15.25 -20.20 -4.85
CA SER A 478 -16.54 -20.69 -5.38
C SER A 478 -16.99 -21.99 -4.72
N ALA A 479 -18.30 -22.26 -4.72
CA ALA A 479 -18.84 -23.54 -4.26
C ALA A 479 -18.32 -24.71 -5.12
N ALA A 480 -18.13 -24.49 -6.42
CA ALA A 480 -17.57 -25.49 -7.33
C ALA A 480 -16.14 -25.89 -6.94
N MET A 481 -15.29 -24.92 -6.59
CA MET A 481 -13.94 -25.18 -6.10
C MET A 481 -13.96 -25.94 -4.76
N ARG A 482 -14.83 -25.55 -3.82
CA ARG A 482 -14.98 -26.30 -2.55
C ARG A 482 -15.45 -27.74 -2.78
N PHE A 483 -16.34 -27.96 -3.74
CA PHE A 483 -16.79 -29.29 -4.12
C PHE A 483 -15.64 -30.14 -4.66
N GLU A 484 -14.81 -29.61 -5.57
CA GLU A 484 -13.64 -30.34 -6.07
C GLU A 484 -12.60 -30.59 -4.97
N LEU A 485 -12.37 -29.61 -4.10
CA LEU A 485 -11.45 -29.75 -2.97
C LEU A 485 -11.88 -30.90 -2.04
N ALA A 486 -13.18 -31.01 -1.75
CA ALA A 486 -13.73 -32.07 -0.93
C ALA A 486 -13.60 -33.48 -1.53
N ARG A 487 -13.32 -33.60 -2.84
CA ARG A 487 -13.07 -34.90 -3.49
C ARG A 487 -11.62 -35.36 -3.32
N VAL A 488 -10.69 -34.43 -3.09
CA VAL A 488 -9.24 -34.70 -3.06
C VAL A 488 -8.59 -34.41 -1.71
N GLY A 489 -9.34 -33.89 -0.75
CA GLY A 489 -8.83 -33.57 0.58
C GLY A 489 -9.91 -33.47 1.64
N ASP A 490 -9.46 -33.42 2.88
CA ASP A 490 -10.30 -33.36 4.07
C ASP A 490 -10.25 -31.97 4.69
N LYS A 491 -11.41 -31.44 5.11
CA LYS A 491 -11.46 -30.20 5.88
C LYS A 491 -10.90 -30.47 7.28
N LEU A 492 -9.94 -29.66 7.69
CA LEU A 492 -9.31 -29.72 9.01
C LEU A 492 -10.01 -28.79 9.99
N ASP A 493 -10.16 -27.53 9.61
CA ASP A 493 -10.54 -26.46 10.54
C ASP A 493 -11.00 -25.20 9.78
N GLU A 494 -11.44 -24.19 10.51
CA GLU A 494 -11.78 -22.87 10.00
C GLU A 494 -11.39 -21.77 11.00
N THR A 495 -11.02 -20.59 10.51
CA THR A 495 -10.89 -19.43 11.41
C THR A 495 -12.26 -18.96 11.88
N ASP A 496 -12.28 -18.17 12.95
CA ASP A 496 -13.40 -17.27 13.18
C ASP A 496 -13.63 -16.37 11.95
N PRO A 497 -14.87 -15.89 11.75
CA PRO A 497 -15.17 -14.92 10.69
C PRO A 497 -14.30 -13.67 10.78
N PHE A 498 -13.88 -13.16 9.63
CA PHE A 498 -13.14 -11.91 9.57
C PHE A 498 -14.01 -10.72 9.98
N PRO A 499 -13.40 -9.67 10.56
CA PRO A 499 -14.15 -8.51 11.02
C PRO A 499 -14.92 -7.86 9.86
N GLY A 500 -16.25 -7.87 9.95
CA GLY A 500 -17.17 -7.24 9.01
C GLY A 500 -17.51 -8.05 7.76
N ILE A 501 -16.88 -9.21 7.55
CA ILE A 501 -17.20 -10.08 6.42
C ILE A 501 -17.73 -11.39 6.98
N ASP A 502 -18.87 -11.85 6.46
CA ASP A 502 -19.38 -13.19 6.73
C ASP A 502 -18.55 -14.22 5.93
N GLY A 503 -17.32 -14.43 6.38
CA GLY A 503 -16.33 -15.25 5.70
C GLY A 503 -15.11 -15.52 6.58
N HIS A 504 -14.62 -16.74 6.50
CA HIS A 504 -13.46 -17.25 7.23
C HIS A 504 -12.47 -17.89 6.24
N TYR A 505 -11.26 -18.21 6.71
CA TYR A 505 -10.45 -19.20 6.02
C TYR A 505 -10.87 -20.59 6.43
N GLU A 506 -10.94 -21.48 5.45
CA GLU A 506 -11.03 -22.92 5.71
C GLU A 506 -9.65 -23.54 5.49
N TYR A 507 -9.27 -24.45 6.38
CA TYR A 507 -8.06 -25.24 6.27
C TYR A 507 -8.43 -26.63 5.83
N TRP A 508 -7.76 -27.09 4.80
CA TRP A 508 -7.93 -28.42 4.24
C TRP A 508 -6.58 -29.11 4.15
N GLN A 509 -6.59 -30.44 4.16
CA GLN A 509 -5.41 -31.24 3.90
C GLN A 509 -5.64 -32.06 2.64
N ILE A 510 -4.74 -31.89 1.67
CA ILE A 510 -4.64 -32.78 0.53
C ILE A 510 -3.43 -33.69 0.74
N VAL A 511 -3.62 -34.98 0.47
CA VAL A 511 -2.52 -35.93 0.29
C VAL A 511 -2.54 -36.34 -1.17
N ALA A 512 -1.75 -35.65 -2.00
CA ALA A 512 -1.80 -35.88 -3.43
C ALA A 512 -1.29 -37.29 -3.77
N THR A 513 -2.02 -37.98 -4.65
CA THR A 513 -1.60 -39.23 -5.26
C THR A 513 -0.26 -39.05 -5.97
N ASP A 514 0.66 -40.01 -5.86
CA ASP A 514 1.92 -39.96 -6.60
C ASP A 514 1.69 -40.22 -8.09
N TYR A 515 1.42 -39.15 -8.84
CA TYR A 515 1.15 -39.19 -10.27
C TYR A 515 2.40 -39.50 -11.11
N ARG A 516 3.60 -39.60 -10.53
CA ARG A 516 4.83 -39.89 -11.30
C ARG A 516 4.82 -41.26 -11.97
N ARG A 517 4.04 -42.20 -11.45
CA ARG A 517 3.93 -43.57 -11.98
C ARG A 517 2.80 -43.75 -12.99
N VAL A 518 1.96 -42.74 -13.20
CA VAL A 518 0.84 -42.78 -14.14
C VAL A 518 1.37 -42.52 -15.56
N ALA A 519 1.05 -43.41 -16.50
CA ALA A 519 1.41 -43.22 -17.90
C ALA A 519 0.57 -42.09 -18.50
N PRO A 520 1.17 -41.15 -19.26
CA PRO A 520 0.42 -40.05 -19.86
C PRO A 520 -0.44 -40.56 -21.03
N VAL A 521 -1.66 -40.04 -21.13
CA VAL A 521 -2.53 -40.18 -22.30
C VAL A 521 -2.00 -39.34 -23.45
N ALA A 522 -1.44 -38.16 -23.15
CA ALA A 522 -0.76 -37.31 -24.11
C ALA A 522 0.38 -36.54 -23.45
N LYS A 523 1.47 -36.32 -24.19
CA LYS A 523 2.57 -35.44 -23.81
C LYS A 523 2.45 -34.13 -24.59
N PHE A 524 2.73 -33.02 -23.94
CA PHE A 524 2.85 -31.71 -24.55
C PHE A 524 4.30 -31.21 -24.46
N ALA A 525 4.64 -30.29 -25.36
CA ALA A 525 5.83 -29.46 -25.26
C ALA A 525 5.85 -28.70 -23.92
N ASP A 526 7.02 -28.21 -23.53
CA ASP A 526 7.25 -27.45 -22.28
C ASP A 526 6.89 -28.20 -20.98
N GLY A 527 6.88 -29.53 -21.03
CA GLY A 527 6.88 -30.34 -19.82
C GLY A 527 5.51 -30.68 -19.24
N PHE A 528 4.41 -30.48 -19.95
CA PHE A 528 3.08 -30.90 -19.48
C PHE A 528 2.71 -32.30 -19.98
N ASP A 529 2.18 -33.12 -19.08
CA ASP A 529 1.61 -34.43 -19.38
C ASP A 529 0.12 -34.45 -19.02
N LEU A 530 -0.74 -34.86 -19.97
CA LEU A 530 -2.14 -35.18 -19.69
C LEU A 530 -2.21 -36.63 -19.21
N LEU A 531 -2.70 -36.85 -17.99
CA LEU A 531 -2.77 -38.17 -17.36
C LEU A 531 -4.13 -38.84 -17.53
N GLY A 532 -5.19 -38.05 -17.65
CA GLY A 532 -6.54 -38.58 -17.76
C GLY A 532 -7.58 -37.47 -17.84
N HIS A 533 -8.80 -37.88 -18.17
CA HIS A 533 -9.98 -37.02 -18.19
C HIS A 533 -11.18 -37.79 -17.66
N ASN A 534 -12.15 -37.05 -17.12
CA ASN A 534 -13.46 -37.53 -16.74
C ASN A 534 -14.53 -36.59 -17.30
N VAL A 535 -15.68 -37.13 -17.69
CA VAL A 535 -16.81 -36.36 -18.21
C VAL A 535 -18.02 -36.65 -17.32
N GLU A 536 -18.54 -35.61 -16.69
CA GLU A 536 -19.69 -35.70 -15.79
C GLU A 536 -20.87 -34.97 -16.44
N THR A 537 -22.03 -35.63 -16.51
CA THR A 537 -23.28 -35.05 -17.03
C THR A 537 -24.20 -34.63 -15.89
N GLY A 538 -24.54 -33.34 -15.83
CA GLY A 538 -25.48 -32.80 -14.85
C GLY A 538 -26.95 -32.95 -15.27
N MET A 539 -27.87 -32.87 -14.29
CA MET A 539 -29.33 -33.00 -14.49
C MET A 539 -29.95 -31.95 -15.44
N THR A 540 -29.22 -30.91 -15.83
CA THR A 540 -29.70 -29.76 -16.62
C THR A 540 -29.10 -29.69 -18.03
N GLY A 541 -28.53 -30.77 -18.56
CA GLY A 541 -27.84 -30.74 -19.87
C GLY A 541 -26.51 -29.98 -19.84
N ARG A 542 -25.91 -29.83 -18.66
CA ARG A 542 -24.54 -29.32 -18.49
C ARG A 542 -23.55 -30.47 -18.53
N LEU A 543 -22.45 -30.27 -19.24
CA LEU A 543 -21.35 -31.20 -19.34
C LEU A 543 -20.13 -30.60 -18.63
N LYS A 544 -19.62 -31.32 -17.63
CA LYS A 544 -18.42 -30.94 -16.90
C LYS A 544 -17.29 -31.87 -17.29
N ILE A 545 -16.22 -31.31 -17.81
CA ILE A 545 -14.99 -32.04 -18.15
C ILE A 545 -13.97 -31.75 -17.08
N ILE A 546 -13.37 -32.80 -16.54
CA ILE A 546 -12.29 -32.73 -15.56
C ILE A 546 -11.08 -33.40 -16.19
N THR A 547 -9.92 -32.78 -16.07
CA THR A 547 -8.64 -33.28 -16.59
C THR A 547 -7.59 -33.26 -15.52
N VAL A 548 -6.73 -34.28 -15.52
CA VAL A 548 -5.60 -34.41 -14.60
C VAL A 548 -4.32 -34.28 -15.40
N TRP A 549 -3.49 -33.33 -15.00
CA TRP A 549 -2.22 -33.01 -15.64
C TRP A 549 -1.07 -33.24 -14.67
N ARG A 550 0.14 -33.38 -15.20
CA ARG A 550 1.39 -33.45 -14.45
C ARG A 550 2.46 -32.56 -15.07
N ALA A 551 3.21 -31.88 -14.22
CA ALA A 551 4.47 -31.25 -14.62
C ALA A 551 5.58 -32.33 -14.70
N ARG A 552 5.97 -32.70 -15.92
CA ARG A 552 7.04 -33.69 -16.19
C ARG A 552 8.42 -33.20 -15.77
N GLU A 553 8.61 -31.88 -15.82
CA GLU A 553 9.82 -31.15 -15.43
C GLU A 553 9.43 -29.81 -14.82
N ARG A 554 10.42 -28.99 -14.46
CA ARG A 554 10.15 -27.63 -13.98
C ARG A 554 9.62 -26.78 -15.14
N ILE A 555 8.46 -26.18 -14.92
CA ILE A 555 7.80 -25.33 -15.92
C ILE A 555 8.11 -23.87 -15.58
N SER A 556 8.22 -23.02 -16.60
CA SER A 556 8.41 -21.58 -16.39
C SER A 556 7.55 -20.75 -17.34
N GLY A 557 7.04 -19.62 -16.83
CA GLY A 557 6.13 -18.73 -17.54
C GLY A 557 4.65 -19.00 -17.29
N LEU A 558 3.81 -18.17 -17.91
CA LEU A 558 2.35 -18.25 -17.81
C LEU A 558 1.77 -19.06 -18.97
N TYR A 559 0.83 -19.96 -18.67
CA TYR A 559 0.16 -20.80 -19.66
C TYR A 559 -1.35 -20.78 -19.43
N SER A 560 -2.15 -20.87 -20.49
CA SER A 560 -3.60 -21.06 -20.38
C SER A 560 -3.98 -22.38 -21.01
N MET A 561 -4.93 -23.06 -20.38
CA MET A 561 -5.54 -24.25 -20.95
C MET A 561 -6.80 -23.85 -21.71
N PHE A 562 -7.07 -24.52 -22.83
CA PHE A 562 -8.31 -24.34 -23.58
C PHE A 562 -9.04 -25.67 -23.72
N PHE A 563 -10.36 -25.59 -23.74
CA PHE A 563 -11.28 -26.70 -23.97
C PHE A 563 -12.26 -26.26 -25.06
N HIS A 564 -12.32 -26.98 -26.18
CA HIS A 564 -13.29 -26.73 -27.23
C HIS A 564 -14.17 -27.96 -27.46
N LEU A 565 -15.47 -27.78 -27.23
CA LEU A 565 -16.49 -28.77 -27.55
C LEU A 565 -16.71 -28.78 -29.06
N ARG A 566 -16.88 -29.97 -29.64
CA ARG A 566 -17.04 -30.17 -31.08
C ARG A 566 -18.22 -31.08 -31.39
N ASP A 567 -18.84 -30.86 -32.55
CA ASP A 567 -19.85 -31.77 -33.08
C ASP A 567 -19.23 -33.05 -33.67
N ALA A 568 -20.08 -34.00 -34.07
CA ALA A 568 -19.67 -35.26 -34.71
C ALA A 568 -18.88 -35.05 -36.03
N GLY A 569 -19.00 -33.88 -36.67
CA GLY A 569 -18.24 -33.49 -37.86
C GLY A 569 -16.93 -32.76 -37.55
N GLY A 570 -16.57 -32.60 -36.27
CA GLY A 570 -15.36 -31.92 -35.79
C GLY A 570 -15.45 -30.39 -35.78
N ARG A 571 -16.62 -29.79 -36.02
CA ARG A 571 -16.79 -28.32 -35.98
C ARG A 571 -16.86 -27.83 -34.53
N PRO A 572 -16.22 -26.70 -34.20
CA PRO A 572 -16.29 -26.13 -32.85
C PRO A 572 -17.71 -25.66 -32.53
N LEU A 573 -18.24 -26.08 -31.38
CA LEU A 573 -19.54 -25.69 -30.85
C LEU A 573 -19.42 -24.63 -29.77
N ALA A 574 -18.47 -24.81 -28.84
CA ALA A 574 -18.22 -23.91 -27.73
C ALA A 574 -16.75 -24.02 -27.29
N GLY A 575 -16.24 -22.98 -26.63
CA GLY A 575 -14.88 -22.95 -26.14
C GLY A 575 -14.77 -22.22 -24.80
N VAL A 576 -13.95 -22.75 -23.90
CA VAL A 576 -13.68 -22.16 -22.58
C VAL A 576 -12.19 -22.24 -22.29
N ASP A 577 -11.66 -21.13 -21.77
CA ASP A 577 -10.29 -20.98 -21.30
C ASP A 577 -10.33 -20.81 -19.77
N PRO A 578 -10.36 -21.92 -19.02
CA PRO A 578 -10.77 -21.90 -17.61
C PRO A 578 -9.89 -21.07 -16.68
N TYR A 579 -8.56 -21.09 -16.84
CA TYR A 579 -7.62 -20.38 -15.95
C TYR A 579 -6.19 -20.34 -16.50
N ASP A 580 -5.42 -19.33 -16.07
CA ASP A 580 -4.00 -19.19 -16.38
C ASP A 580 -3.15 -19.85 -15.29
N VAL A 581 -2.37 -20.86 -15.68
CA VAL A 581 -1.42 -21.57 -14.83
C VAL A 581 -0.08 -20.83 -14.81
N VAL A 582 0.36 -20.41 -13.63
CA VAL A 582 1.72 -19.91 -13.40
C VAL A 582 2.65 -21.12 -13.31
N GLY A 583 3.38 -21.41 -14.39
CA GLY A 583 4.27 -22.57 -14.46
C GLY A 583 5.37 -22.56 -13.39
N ASP A 584 5.84 -21.37 -13.00
CA ASP A 584 6.88 -21.19 -11.97
C ASP A 584 6.46 -21.68 -10.58
N ASP A 585 5.15 -21.85 -10.34
CA ASP A 585 4.59 -22.40 -9.10
C ASP A 585 4.66 -23.95 -9.09
N LEU A 586 4.75 -24.61 -10.26
CA LEU A 586 4.77 -26.07 -10.39
C LEU A 586 6.21 -26.64 -10.34
N ARG A 587 6.41 -27.67 -9.52
CA ARG A 587 7.63 -28.50 -9.52
C ARG A 587 7.40 -29.77 -10.33
N GLN A 588 8.51 -30.39 -10.72
CA GLN A 588 8.50 -31.71 -11.33
C GLN A 588 7.71 -32.71 -10.47
N GLY A 589 6.74 -33.37 -11.09
CA GLY A 589 5.87 -34.38 -10.51
C GLY A 589 4.60 -33.84 -9.87
N ASP A 590 4.45 -32.52 -9.70
CA ASP A 590 3.20 -31.94 -9.22
C ASP A 590 2.06 -32.24 -10.20
N GLY A 591 0.89 -32.53 -9.63
CA GLY A 591 -0.35 -32.67 -10.39
C GLY A 591 -1.06 -31.33 -10.56
N LEU A 592 -1.95 -31.26 -11.52
CA LEU A 592 -2.86 -30.13 -11.71
C LEU A 592 -4.20 -30.67 -12.19
N LEU A 593 -5.25 -30.41 -11.40
CA LEU A 593 -6.62 -30.72 -11.75
C LEU A 593 -7.24 -29.50 -12.44
N VAL A 594 -7.77 -29.65 -13.66
CA VAL A 594 -8.43 -28.56 -14.39
C VAL A 594 -9.78 -29.01 -14.89
N TRP A 595 -10.80 -28.18 -14.73
CA TRP A 595 -12.14 -28.49 -15.23
C TRP A 595 -12.77 -27.35 -16.01
N ALA A 596 -13.68 -27.71 -16.92
CA ALA A 596 -14.48 -26.81 -17.73
C ALA A 596 -15.94 -27.26 -17.75
N GLU A 597 -16.86 -26.31 -17.71
CA GLU A 597 -18.30 -26.57 -17.81
C GLU A 597 -18.85 -26.01 -19.12
N PHE A 598 -19.69 -26.80 -19.79
CA PHE A 598 -20.37 -26.43 -21.04
C PHE A 598 -21.87 -26.60 -20.88
N ASP A 599 -22.64 -25.62 -21.36
CA ASP A 599 -24.07 -25.82 -21.62
C ASP A 599 -24.21 -26.53 -22.97
N VAL A 600 -24.79 -27.73 -22.98
CA VAL A 600 -25.01 -28.48 -24.23
C VAL A 600 -26.20 -27.87 -24.98
N PRO A 601 -26.06 -27.49 -26.27
CA PRO A 601 -27.17 -26.96 -27.04
C PRO A 601 -28.36 -27.93 -27.11
N PRO A 602 -29.61 -27.44 -27.05
CA PRO A 602 -30.80 -28.30 -27.12
C PRO A 602 -30.82 -29.17 -28.39
N GLY A 603 -31.09 -30.47 -28.23
CA GLY A 603 -31.23 -31.42 -29.34
C GLY A 603 -29.93 -32.12 -29.77
N LEU A 604 -28.81 -31.84 -29.11
CA LEU A 604 -27.56 -32.60 -29.29
C LEU A 604 -27.44 -33.67 -28.21
N ASP A 605 -27.06 -34.88 -28.62
CA ASP A 605 -26.71 -35.97 -27.71
C ASP A 605 -25.28 -35.75 -27.20
N PRO A 606 -25.05 -35.55 -25.87
CA PRO A 606 -23.72 -35.35 -25.32
C PRO A 606 -22.74 -36.49 -25.65
N ALA A 607 -23.22 -37.72 -25.83
CA ALA A 607 -22.38 -38.87 -26.20
C ALA A 607 -21.83 -38.79 -27.64
N SER A 608 -22.44 -37.96 -28.49
CA SER A 608 -22.01 -37.73 -29.88
C SER A 608 -20.99 -36.60 -30.03
N LEU A 609 -20.70 -35.88 -28.94
CA LEU A 609 -19.82 -34.72 -28.96
C LEU A 609 -18.35 -35.14 -28.82
N GLY A 610 -17.47 -34.37 -29.45
CA GLY A 610 -16.03 -34.47 -29.30
C GLY A 610 -15.46 -33.33 -28.46
N LEU A 611 -14.25 -33.51 -27.94
CA LEU A 611 -13.54 -32.47 -27.20
C LEU A 611 -12.12 -32.33 -27.73
N SER A 612 -11.72 -31.10 -28.06
CA SER A 612 -10.30 -30.79 -28.26
C SER A 612 -9.79 -29.90 -27.14
N LEU A 613 -8.67 -30.26 -26.54
CA LEU A 613 -8.05 -29.50 -25.47
C LEU A 613 -6.57 -29.26 -25.75
N GLY A 614 -5.99 -28.27 -25.10
CA GLY A 614 -4.57 -27.98 -25.22
C GLY A 614 -4.13 -26.83 -24.33
N ILE A 615 -2.90 -26.38 -24.55
CA ILE A 615 -2.23 -25.36 -23.75
C ILE A 615 -1.67 -24.30 -24.70
N TYR A 616 -1.71 -23.03 -24.31
CA TYR A 616 -1.07 -21.94 -25.04
C TYR A 616 -0.41 -20.94 -24.11
N ARG A 617 0.46 -20.09 -24.67
CA ARG A 617 1.11 -18.97 -23.97
C ARG A 617 0.29 -17.70 -24.16
N PRO A 618 -0.28 -17.08 -23.11
CA PRO A 618 -1.16 -15.91 -23.28
C PRO A 618 -0.49 -14.70 -23.93
N ALA A 619 0.80 -14.53 -23.66
CA ALA A 619 1.57 -13.41 -24.19
C ALA A 619 1.75 -13.44 -25.72
N THR A 620 1.83 -14.64 -26.31
CA THR A 620 2.10 -14.82 -27.75
C THR A 620 0.95 -15.43 -28.52
N GLY A 621 0.06 -16.15 -27.83
CA GLY A 621 -0.99 -16.98 -28.43
C GLY A 621 -0.49 -18.34 -28.94
N ASP A 622 0.80 -18.64 -28.79
CA ASP A 622 1.39 -19.88 -29.31
C ASP A 622 0.88 -21.08 -28.54
N ARG A 623 0.38 -22.08 -29.28
CA ARG A 623 -0.09 -23.35 -28.72
C ARG A 623 1.06 -24.33 -28.56
N LEU A 624 1.00 -25.13 -27.50
CA LEU A 624 1.95 -26.20 -27.27
C LEU A 624 1.58 -27.41 -28.13
N SER A 625 2.55 -27.91 -28.89
CA SER A 625 2.37 -29.14 -29.66
C SER A 625 2.34 -30.36 -28.74
N THR A 626 1.50 -31.33 -29.11
CA THR A 626 1.55 -32.70 -28.57
C THR A 626 2.77 -33.43 -29.11
N LEU A 627 3.30 -34.39 -28.34
CA LEU A 627 4.54 -35.11 -28.64
C LEU A 627 4.29 -36.61 -28.85
N ASP A 628 5.00 -37.23 -29.80
CA ASP A 628 5.02 -38.68 -30.00
C ASP A 628 5.92 -39.41 -28.98
N ALA A 629 6.02 -40.74 -29.08
CA ALA A 629 6.85 -41.56 -28.18
C ALA A 629 8.36 -41.25 -28.28
N SER A 630 8.82 -40.58 -29.34
CA SER A 630 10.19 -40.12 -29.56
C SER A 630 10.34 -38.61 -29.31
N ASP A 631 9.37 -38.00 -28.62
CA ASP A 631 9.28 -36.57 -28.28
C ASP A 631 9.29 -35.63 -29.51
N ARG A 632 8.75 -36.06 -30.66
CA ARG A 632 8.56 -35.21 -31.84
C ARG A 632 7.18 -34.56 -31.85
N SER A 633 7.10 -33.29 -32.24
CA SER A 633 5.84 -32.54 -32.35
C SER A 633 4.88 -33.14 -33.38
N LEU A 634 3.61 -33.24 -33.00
CA LEU A 634 2.52 -33.77 -33.84
C LEU A 634 1.52 -32.67 -34.23
N VAL A 635 0.65 -32.30 -33.29
CA VAL A 635 -0.46 -31.35 -33.49
C VAL A 635 -0.67 -30.48 -32.26
N ASP A 636 -1.25 -29.29 -32.41
CA ASP A 636 -1.34 -28.27 -31.36
C ASP A 636 -2.58 -28.39 -30.44
N SER A 637 -3.17 -29.59 -30.38
CA SER A 637 -4.27 -29.95 -29.48
C SER A 637 -4.40 -31.46 -29.36
N PHE A 638 -4.87 -31.94 -28.22
CA PHE A 638 -5.29 -33.32 -28.04
C PHE A 638 -6.80 -33.46 -28.25
N ALA A 639 -7.21 -34.44 -29.06
CA ALA A 639 -8.62 -34.71 -29.34
C ALA A 639 -9.09 -35.95 -28.58
N ILE A 640 -10.09 -35.77 -27.73
CA ILE A 640 -10.92 -36.84 -27.19
C ILE A 640 -12.08 -36.99 -28.18
N GLY A 641 -12.29 -38.23 -28.65
CA GLY A 641 -13.37 -38.58 -29.58
C GLY A 641 -14.75 -38.44 -28.95
N THR A 642 -15.65 -39.38 -29.19
CA THR A 642 -16.97 -39.39 -28.51
C THR A 642 -16.79 -39.41 -27.00
N LEU A 643 -17.38 -38.44 -26.30
CA LEU A 643 -17.31 -38.34 -24.84
C LEU A 643 -18.10 -39.52 -24.22
N PRO A 644 -17.43 -40.48 -23.57
CA PRO A 644 -18.13 -41.52 -22.83
C PRO A 644 -18.85 -40.87 -21.65
N LEU A 645 -20.16 -41.12 -21.54
CA LEU A 645 -20.94 -40.72 -20.38
C LEU A 645 -20.94 -41.89 -19.40
N ASP A 646 -20.30 -41.71 -18.25
CA ASP A 646 -20.31 -42.66 -17.14
C ASP A 646 -21.38 -42.31 -16.09
#